data_AF-A0A0L7LLT8-F1
#
_entry.id   AF-A0A0L7LLT8-F1
#
_cell.length_a   1.000
_cell.length_b   1.000
_cell.length_c   1.000
_cell.angle_alpha   90.00
_cell.angle_beta   90.00
_cell.angle_gamma   90.00
#
_symmetry.space_group_name_H-M   'P 1'
#
loop_
_entity.id
_entity.type
_entity.pdbx_description
1 polymer ?
#
loop_
_entity_poly.entity_id
_entity_poly.type
_entity_poly.pdbx_seq_one_letter_code
_entity_poly.pdbx_strand_id
1 'polypeptide(L)'
;MRRGRETLLTLLEAFVYDPLVEWGSAGTGGGRRRRGRRDVRAARDMMAVRAVELKHQLGEITDQFSIILPEIRQCADNWLKENEELKSVESRLQKCHQQMALIKEIEAYGPNLNSHPLYAISQKYSTYKQAKNAVEDSMKALVKILNDFDTQIETFSNTTEVLNGPQLLNWIQEFSTPDDEEKQIFDHIKEFLTNAGQSSMITQCEQAEIELKQAMKQTLHLIRSCLELLSQFVAVSQYYPQSHTEYHRIVMFRKFLATALESKSPEVCREMSNQVTALVNAENIKGETSQQMIAYGYRLQALCAEANANLAKAVERLQLEGGPEALALAQEAYMDAKANISNWVRAEDGAASSLESVVIGMLCNLNRRYLMLENGAQSAGDCLVDLTSREGEWFLDDMSSLSTQAVELLSLLPLQSASTEDASLPVAVECVRNANLLLADLQQLNFNYSTIILPEALKKIHSEDPSTLMMINELNAVIMSTPMQLNELLAQLEIHLRYLVMDMESPASSAMVVAAELRARYEALLTTTPDHEGQSGRMLLMGFNGLFAAVELRARELADHLAIPVPQAWRKIDHISDAMHMSSPAVRAVLEEAFLVRRVQCVAEVFAVCAQLACLARPTAGTAPMPDDSALMKPVKRFTAEFVSRSLLGVHSRALACVLCALLRRRRLDLRAEVEQKEIGKYAH
;
A
#
# COMPACT_ATOMS: atom_id res chain seq x y z
N MET A 1 -101.71 60.81 13.60
CA MET A 1 -101.88 59.70 14.57
C MET A 1 -103.32 59.51 15.04
N ARG A 2 -103.98 60.49 15.70
CA ARG A 2 -105.38 60.32 16.17
C ARG A 2 -106.37 59.87 15.08
N ARG A 3 -106.25 60.38 13.85
CA ARG A 3 -107.11 60.04 12.70
C ARG A 3 -106.91 58.63 12.14
N GLY A 4 -105.77 57.98 12.42
CA GLY A 4 -105.45 56.60 12.00
C GLY A 4 -105.21 55.68 13.19
N ARG A 5 -105.82 56.00 14.34
CA ARG A 5 -105.62 55.30 15.61
C ARG A 5 -105.97 53.82 15.51
N GLU A 6 -107.09 53.49 14.86
CA GLU A 6 -107.53 52.10 14.68
C GLU A 6 -106.50 51.30 13.89
N THR A 7 -106.02 51.84 12.77
CA THR A 7 -104.99 51.18 11.95
C THR A 7 -103.70 50.90 12.73
N LEU A 8 -103.26 51.87 13.54
CA LEU A 8 -102.10 51.71 14.41
C LEU A 8 -102.33 50.69 15.53
N LEU A 9 -103.53 50.65 16.11
CA LEU A 9 -103.88 49.68 17.15
C LEU A 9 -103.96 48.27 16.57
N THR A 10 -104.54 48.08 15.38
CA THR A 10 -104.57 46.78 14.69
C THR A 10 -103.15 46.29 14.38
N LEU A 11 -102.26 47.20 13.97
CA LEU A 11 -100.84 46.87 13.76
C LEU A 11 -100.15 46.48 15.08
N LEU A 12 -100.46 47.19 16.16
CA LEU A 12 -99.94 46.89 17.50
C LEU A 12 -100.44 45.53 17.98
N GLU A 13 -101.70 45.21 17.71
CA GLU A 13 -102.33 43.93 18.04
C GLU A 13 -101.64 42.79 17.29
N ALA A 14 -101.32 42.98 16.01
CA ALA A 14 -100.53 42.04 15.24
C ALA A 14 -99.13 41.80 15.85
N PHE A 15 -98.44 42.85 16.34
CA PHE A 15 -97.15 42.70 17.04
C PHE A 15 -97.26 42.01 18.41
N VAL A 16 -98.36 42.24 19.14
CA VAL A 16 -98.61 41.58 20.43
C VAL A 16 -98.76 40.06 20.25
N TYR A 17 -99.35 39.62 19.13
CA TYR A 17 -99.56 38.21 18.82
C TYR A 17 -98.49 37.60 17.90
N ASP A 18 -97.45 38.34 17.54
CA ASP A 18 -96.36 37.84 16.69
C ASP A 18 -95.44 36.90 17.50
N PRO A 19 -95.34 35.60 17.13
CA PRO A 19 -94.50 34.64 17.84
C PRO A 19 -92.99 34.89 17.67
N LEU A 20 -92.56 35.77 16.73
CA LEU A 20 -91.17 36.19 16.55
C LEU A 20 -90.76 37.34 17.48
N VAL A 21 -91.71 38.03 18.11
CA VAL A 21 -91.42 39.16 19.02
C VAL A 21 -91.19 38.64 20.44
N GLU A 22 -89.99 38.84 20.97
CA GLU A 22 -89.65 38.50 22.36
C GLU A 22 -89.99 39.64 23.32
N TRP A 23 -91.05 39.44 24.10
CA TRP A 23 -91.38 40.31 25.23
C TRP A 23 -90.62 39.85 26.49
N GLY A 24 -89.29 40.02 26.47
CA GLY A 24 -88.38 39.65 27.55
C GLY A 24 -87.76 40.87 28.25
N SER A 25 -88.06 41.03 29.54
CA SER A 25 -87.82 42.22 30.38
C SER A 25 -86.37 42.67 30.54
N ALA A 26 -86.05 43.83 29.97
CA ALA A 26 -85.13 44.81 30.57
C ALA A 26 -85.95 46.00 31.09
N GLY A 27 -86.41 45.94 32.35
CA GLY A 27 -86.91 47.11 33.09
C GLY A 27 -88.17 46.88 33.94
N THR A 28 -87.98 46.39 35.18
CA THR A 28 -88.88 46.53 36.36
C THR A 28 -90.35 46.07 36.26
N GLY A 29 -90.62 44.88 36.82
CA GLY A 29 -91.87 44.55 37.54
C GLY A 29 -93.13 44.24 36.72
N GLY A 30 -93.24 43.02 36.17
CA GLY A 30 -94.54 42.46 35.75
C GLY A 30 -94.49 41.24 34.82
N GLY A 31 -94.59 40.03 35.39
CA GLY A 31 -95.10 38.80 34.76
C GLY A 31 -94.44 38.23 33.49
N ARG A 32 -93.51 37.27 33.63
CA ARG A 32 -93.01 36.39 32.55
C ARG A 32 -94.15 35.56 31.94
N ARG A 33 -94.47 35.71 30.64
CA ARG A 33 -95.10 34.63 29.83
C ARG A 33 -94.00 33.65 29.42
N ARG A 34 -94.03 32.42 29.95
CA ARG A 34 -93.07 31.37 29.58
C ARG A 34 -93.52 30.75 28.25
N ARG A 35 -92.79 30.98 27.15
CA ARG A 35 -93.09 30.44 25.80
C ARG A 35 -93.21 28.91 25.84
N GLY A 36 -94.29 28.38 25.27
CA GLY A 36 -94.56 26.95 25.15
C GLY A 36 -94.06 26.37 23.83
N ARG A 37 -94.08 25.03 23.72
CA ARG A 37 -93.62 24.28 22.53
C ARG A 37 -94.42 24.60 21.25
N ARG A 38 -95.65 25.12 21.38
CA ARG A 38 -96.46 25.62 20.24
C ARG A 38 -95.95 26.94 19.69
N ASP A 39 -95.52 27.86 20.57
CA ASP A 39 -95.05 29.19 20.17
C ASP A 39 -93.78 29.08 19.31
N VAL A 40 -92.87 28.16 19.69
CA VAL A 40 -91.65 27.88 18.92
C VAL A 40 -91.97 27.31 17.53
N ARG A 41 -93.01 26.49 17.41
CA ARG A 41 -93.41 25.91 16.12
C ARG A 41 -94.02 26.98 15.20
N ALA A 42 -94.92 27.80 15.74
CA ALA A 42 -95.51 28.93 15.02
C ALA A 42 -94.44 29.94 14.56
N ALA A 43 -93.45 30.26 15.41
CA ALA A 43 -92.32 31.11 15.04
C ALA A 43 -91.51 30.51 13.86
N ARG A 44 -91.22 29.22 13.90
CA ARG A 44 -90.49 28.52 12.82
C ARG A 44 -91.27 28.52 11.50
N ASP A 45 -92.57 28.30 11.55
CA ASP A 45 -93.43 28.31 10.36
C ASP A 45 -93.52 29.72 9.76
N MET A 46 -93.64 30.76 10.59
CA MET A 46 -93.63 32.15 10.13
C MET A 46 -92.27 32.56 9.53
N MET A 47 -91.17 32.10 10.13
CA MET A 47 -89.82 32.30 9.56
C MET A 47 -89.67 31.62 8.20
N ALA A 48 -90.25 30.42 8.02
CA ALA A 48 -90.21 29.72 6.74
C ALA A 48 -90.99 30.49 5.66
N VAL A 49 -92.14 31.06 5.98
CA VAL A 49 -92.89 31.93 5.06
C VAL A 49 -92.09 33.18 4.71
N ARG A 50 -91.49 33.86 5.69
CA ARG A 50 -90.64 35.04 5.45
C ARG A 50 -89.40 34.72 4.62
N ALA A 51 -88.81 33.54 4.81
CA ALA A 51 -87.68 33.09 3.99
C ALA A 51 -88.10 32.86 2.52
N VAL A 52 -89.31 32.36 2.28
CA VAL A 52 -89.85 32.17 0.91
C VAL A 52 -90.19 33.51 0.27
N GLU A 53 -90.79 34.44 1.01
CA GLU A 53 -91.08 35.80 0.52
C GLU A 53 -89.79 36.56 0.14
N LEU A 54 -88.76 36.48 1.00
CA LEU A 54 -87.45 37.07 0.72
C LEU A 54 -86.76 36.43 -0.49
N LYS A 55 -86.98 35.13 -0.74
CA LYS A 55 -86.36 34.42 -1.87
C LYS A 55 -86.73 35.03 -3.22
N HIS A 56 -87.97 35.53 -3.38
CA HIS A 56 -88.39 36.16 -4.64
C HIS A 56 -87.71 37.52 -4.84
N GLN A 57 -87.68 38.37 -3.81
CA GLN A 57 -86.96 39.64 -3.85
C GLN A 57 -85.46 39.45 -4.04
N LEU A 58 -84.87 38.43 -3.43
CA LEU A 58 -83.47 38.07 -3.66
C LEU A 58 -83.24 37.64 -5.12
N GLY A 59 -84.20 36.92 -5.71
CA GLY A 59 -84.19 36.54 -7.13
C GLY A 59 -84.19 37.76 -8.05
N GLU A 60 -85.11 38.71 -7.84
CA GLU A 60 -85.15 39.95 -8.63
C GLU A 60 -83.88 40.78 -8.48
N ILE A 61 -83.33 40.90 -7.27
CA ILE A 61 -82.05 41.59 -7.03
C ILE A 61 -80.91 40.85 -7.76
N THR A 62 -80.91 39.52 -7.72
CA THR A 62 -79.92 38.70 -8.42
C THR A 62 -80.01 38.90 -9.92
N ASP A 63 -81.21 38.92 -10.50
CA ASP A 63 -81.44 39.15 -11.93
C ASP A 63 -80.98 40.56 -12.34
N GLN A 64 -81.26 41.59 -11.53
CA GLN A 64 -80.76 42.95 -11.77
C GLN A 64 -79.23 43.02 -11.74
N PHE A 65 -78.58 42.39 -10.77
CA PHE A 65 -77.13 42.31 -10.74
C PHE A 65 -76.57 41.49 -11.91
N SER A 66 -77.25 40.41 -12.33
CA SER A 66 -76.87 39.60 -13.48
C SER A 66 -76.94 40.38 -14.80
N ILE A 67 -77.77 41.43 -14.89
CA ILE A 67 -77.81 42.34 -16.04
C ILE A 67 -76.71 43.40 -15.97
N ILE A 68 -76.53 44.03 -14.80
CA ILE A 68 -75.61 45.17 -14.65
C ILE A 68 -74.14 44.74 -14.56
N LEU A 69 -73.83 43.60 -13.93
CA LEU A 69 -72.44 43.13 -13.76
C LEU A 69 -71.72 42.92 -15.11
N PRO A 70 -72.34 42.35 -16.15
CA PRO A 70 -71.77 42.32 -17.50
C PRO A 70 -71.45 43.70 -18.07
N GLU A 71 -72.33 44.69 -17.89
CA GLU A 71 -72.10 46.06 -18.37
C GLU A 71 -70.94 46.74 -17.62
N ILE A 72 -70.88 46.60 -16.29
CA ILE A 72 -69.76 47.09 -15.48
C ILE A 72 -68.46 46.41 -15.91
N ARG A 73 -68.49 45.09 -16.15
CA ARG A 73 -67.33 44.36 -16.66
C ARG A 73 -66.89 44.89 -18.01
N GLN A 74 -67.82 45.11 -18.94
CA GLN A 74 -67.52 45.67 -20.25
C GLN A 74 -66.93 47.09 -20.15
N CYS A 75 -67.48 47.94 -19.27
CA CYS A 75 -66.92 49.26 -19.00
C CYS A 75 -65.51 49.17 -18.38
N ALA A 76 -65.28 48.23 -17.46
CA ALA A 76 -63.96 48.01 -16.86
C ALA A 76 -62.95 47.50 -17.88
N ASP A 77 -63.35 46.58 -18.76
CA ASP A 77 -62.51 46.06 -19.85
C ASP A 77 -62.17 47.18 -20.86
N ASN A 78 -63.14 48.03 -21.20
CA ASN A 78 -62.91 49.21 -22.04
C ASN A 78 -61.95 50.20 -21.38
N TRP A 79 -62.14 50.52 -20.10
CA TRP A 79 -61.22 51.38 -19.36
C TRP A 79 -59.82 50.79 -19.26
N LEU A 80 -59.71 49.47 -19.03
CA LEU A 80 -58.43 48.79 -18.98
C LEU A 80 -57.69 48.95 -20.32
N LYS A 81 -58.40 48.73 -21.43
CA LYS A 81 -57.85 48.92 -22.77
C LYS A 81 -57.40 50.36 -23.02
N GLU A 82 -58.24 51.35 -22.68
CA GLU A 82 -57.89 52.77 -22.81
C GLU A 82 -56.72 53.17 -21.91
N ASN A 83 -56.63 52.61 -20.71
CA ASN A 83 -55.52 52.86 -19.77
C ASN A 83 -54.22 52.21 -20.23
N GLU A 84 -54.27 51.03 -20.86
CA GLU A 84 -53.12 50.41 -21.50
C GLU A 84 -52.63 51.23 -22.70
N GLU A 85 -53.56 51.72 -23.53
CA GLU A 85 -53.26 52.64 -24.62
C GLU A 85 -52.65 53.95 -24.10
N LEU A 86 -53.21 54.53 -23.04
CA LEU A 86 -52.68 55.73 -22.38
C LEU A 86 -51.26 55.50 -21.86
N LYS A 87 -51.03 54.40 -21.12
CA LYS A 87 -49.69 54.06 -20.62
C LYS A 87 -48.68 53.85 -21.74
N SER A 88 -49.11 53.24 -22.85
CA SER A 88 -48.28 53.09 -24.05
C SER A 88 -47.90 54.46 -24.65
N VAL A 89 -48.87 55.37 -24.73
CA VAL A 89 -48.66 56.76 -25.18
C VAL A 89 -47.77 57.52 -24.21
N GLU A 90 -47.95 57.40 -22.90
CA GLU A 90 -47.11 58.02 -21.87
C GLU A 90 -45.67 57.49 -21.93
N SER A 91 -45.48 56.18 -22.11
CA SER A 91 -44.16 55.59 -22.31
C SER A 91 -43.51 56.11 -23.59
N ARG A 92 -44.26 56.24 -24.68
CA ARG A 92 -43.78 56.86 -25.92
C ARG A 92 -43.46 58.34 -25.72
N LEU A 93 -44.27 59.08 -24.97
CA LEU A 93 -44.04 60.48 -24.65
C LEU A 93 -42.78 60.65 -23.81
N GLN A 94 -42.56 59.77 -22.83
CA GLN A 94 -41.37 59.76 -22.00
C GLN A 94 -40.12 59.43 -22.83
N LYS A 95 -40.21 58.47 -23.76
CA LYS A 95 -39.16 58.21 -24.77
C LYS A 95 -38.92 59.42 -25.66
N CYS A 96 -39.97 60.10 -26.14
CA CYS A 96 -39.84 61.34 -26.90
C CYS A 96 -39.21 62.46 -26.06
N HIS A 97 -39.53 62.59 -24.78
CA HIS A 97 -38.88 63.55 -23.88
C HIS A 97 -37.40 63.22 -23.66
N GLN A 98 -37.05 61.94 -23.52
CA GLN A 98 -35.65 61.51 -23.45
C GLN A 98 -34.91 61.79 -24.77
N GLN A 99 -35.52 61.51 -25.92
CA GLN A 99 -34.98 61.85 -27.23
C GLN A 99 -34.84 63.36 -27.42
N MET A 100 -35.83 64.14 -26.98
CA MET A 100 -35.79 65.60 -26.99
C MET A 100 -34.70 66.14 -26.04
N ALA A 101 -34.48 65.50 -24.88
CA ALA A 101 -33.40 65.86 -23.98
C ALA A 101 -32.03 65.60 -24.63
N LEU A 102 -31.86 64.47 -25.32
CA LEU A 102 -30.66 64.19 -26.11
C LEU A 102 -30.46 65.20 -27.25
N ILE A 103 -31.53 65.59 -27.95
CA ILE A 103 -31.47 66.63 -29.00
C ILE A 103 -31.08 67.98 -28.39
N LYS A 104 -31.69 68.38 -27.27
CA LYS A 104 -31.36 69.62 -26.56
C LYS A 104 -29.95 69.63 -25.98
N GLU A 105 -29.45 68.48 -25.52
CA GLU A 105 -28.07 68.30 -25.10
C GLU A 105 -27.13 68.55 -26.29
N ILE A 106 -27.39 67.92 -27.45
CA ILE A 106 -26.63 68.13 -28.69
C ILE A 106 -26.72 69.60 -29.16
N GLU A 107 -27.89 70.24 -29.10
CA GLU A 107 -28.09 71.66 -29.42
C GLU A 107 -27.31 72.58 -28.46
N ALA A 108 -27.21 72.23 -27.17
CA ALA A 108 -26.46 72.99 -26.16
C ALA A 108 -24.94 72.95 -26.40
N TYR A 109 -24.41 71.89 -27.03
CA TYR A 109 -23.01 71.83 -27.45
C TYR A 109 -22.72 72.71 -28.69
N GLY A 110 -23.73 73.03 -29.52
CA GLY A 110 -23.63 74.00 -30.62
C GLY A 110 -22.40 73.79 -31.54
N PRO A 111 -21.55 74.81 -31.79
CA PRO A 111 -20.34 74.66 -32.62
C PRO A 111 -19.25 73.79 -31.99
N ASN A 112 -19.37 73.44 -30.70
CA ASN A 112 -18.46 72.55 -29.98
C ASN A 112 -18.93 71.08 -30.01
N LEU A 113 -19.75 70.68 -30.98
CA LEU A 113 -20.25 69.30 -31.15
C LEU A 113 -19.16 68.22 -31.08
N ASN A 114 -17.93 68.58 -31.45
CA ASN A 114 -16.74 67.73 -31.40
C ASN A 114 -16.37 67.26 -29.98
N SER A 115 -16.85 67.94 -28.93
CA SER A 115 -16.64 67.53 -27.53
C SER A 115 -17.78 66.67 -26.96
N HIS A 116 -18.78 66.33 -27.78
CA HIS A 116 -19.89 65.47 -27.37
C HIS A 116 -19.45 63.99 -27.22
N PRO A 117 -19.85 63.27 -26.15
CA PRO A 117 -19.46 61.87 -25.92
C PRO A 117 -19.80 60.89 -27.06
N LEU A 118 -20.84 61.18 -27.86
CA LEU A 118 -21.22 60.39 -29.04
C LEU A 118 -20.21 60.49 -30.19
N TYR A 119 -19.48 61.61 -30.35
CA TYR A 119 -18.41 61.70 -31.37
C TYR A 119 -17.29 60.70 -31.05
N ALA A 120 -17.02 60.49 -29.76
CA ALA A 120 -16.04 59.50 -29.30
C ALA A 120 -16.58 58.05 -29.30
N ILE A 121 -17.85 57.79 -29.65
CA ILE A 121 -18.42 56.43 -29.54
C ILE A 121 -17.78 55.45 -30.53
N SER A 122 -17.46 55.91 -31.73
CA SER A 122 -16.74 55.12 -32.74
C SER A 122 -15.34 54.77 -32.22
N GLN A 123 -14.65 55.74 -31.62
CA GLN A 123 -13.34 55.54 -31.02
C GLN A 123 -13.41 54.59 -29.82
N LYS A 124 -14.35 54.78 -28.88
CA LYS A 124 -14.58 53.92 -27.71
C LYS A 124 -14.97 52.49 -28.13
N TYR A 125 -15.81 52.34 -29.14
CA TYR A 125 -16.17 51.02 -29.69
C TYR A 125 -14.98 50.35 -30.37
N SER A 126 -14.17 51.10 -31.12
CA SER A 126 -12.93 50.59 -31.70
C SER A 126 -11.97 50.11 -30.61
N THR A 127 -11.76 50.90 -29.54
CA THR A 127 -10.93 50.51 -28.39
C THR A 127 -11.50 49.29 -27.66
N TYR A 128 -12.81 49.23 -27.44
CA TYR A 128 -13.48 48.06 -26.87
C TYR A 128 -13.30 46.82 -27.74
N LYS A 129 -13.48 46.93 -29.06
CA LYS A 129 -13.32 45.82 -30.00
C LYS A 129 -11.88 45.35 -30.06
N GLN A 130 -10.90 46.27 -30.05
CA GLN A 130 -9.49 45.93 -29.97
C GLN A 130 -9.16 45.20 -28.66
N ALA A 131 -9.65 45.69 -27.51
CA ALA A 131 -9.44 45.03 -26.22
C ALA A 131 -10.10 43.65 -26.16
N LYS A 132 -11.34 43.52 -26.65
CA LYS A 132 -12.06 42.25 -26.74
C LYS A 132 -11.31 41.24 -27.62
N ASN A 133 -10.90 41.64 -28.83
CA ASN A 133 -10.15 40.79 -29.73
C ASN A 133 -8.81 40.38 -29.11
N ALA A 134 -8.08 41.31 -28.47
CA ALA A 134 -6.83 41.01 -27.79
C ALA A 134 -7.00 39.98 -26.66
N VAL A 135 -8.10 40.07 -25.89
CA VAL A 135 -8.43 39.07 -24.86
C VAL A 135 -8.76 37.72 -25.50
N GLU A 136 -9.60 37.69 -26.53
CA GLU A 136 -9.96 36.45 -27.24
C GLU A 136 -8.75 35.77 -27.88
N ASP A 137 -7.86 36.54 -28.51
CA ASP A 137 -6.63 36.03 -29.11
C ASP A 137 -5.63 35.54 -28.04
N SER A 138 -5.52 36.24 -26.91
CA SER A 138 -4.73 35.80 -25.77
C SER A 138 -5.27 34.49 -25.18
N MET A 139 -6.58 34.37 -25.01
CA MET A 139 -7.21 33.13 -24.53
C MET A 139 -6.93 31.95 -25.46
N LYS A 140 -7.04 32.14 -26.78
CA LYS A 140 -6.70 31.09 -27.76
C LYS A 140 -5.24 30.68 -27.66
N ALA A 141 -4.32 31.63 -27.48
CA ALA A 141 -2.91 31.34 -27.29
C ALA A 141 -2.65 30.53 -26.00
N LEU A 142 -3.30 30.91 -24.89
CA LEU A 142 -3.18 30.18 -23.62
C LEU A 142 -3.73 28.75 -23.72
N VAL A 143 -4.87 28.55 -24.40
CA VAL A 143 -5.43 27.20 -24.64
C VAL A 143 -4.46 26.35 -25.45
N LYS A 144 -3.81 26.92 -26.48
CA LYS A 144 -2.79 26.19 -27.25
C LYS A 144 -1.62 25.75 -26.37
N ILE A 145 -1.09 26.65 -25.55
CA ILE A 145 0.02 26.35 -24.62
C ILE A 145 -0.39 25.27 -23.61
N LEU A 146 -1.63 25.33 -23.11
CA LEU A 146 -2.16 24.35 -22.16
C LEU A 146 -2.23 22.94 -22.81
N ASN A 147 -2.72 22.85 -24.04
CA ASN A 147 -2.73 21.59 -24.79
C ASN A 147 -1.32 21.05 -25.05
N ASP A 148 -0.35 21.93 -25.34
CA ASP A 148 1.05 21.53 -25.51
C ASP A 148 1.63 20.97 -24.20
N PHE A 149 1.30 21.56 -23.05
CA PHE A 149 1.68 21.04 -21.73
C PHE A 149 1.01 19.71 -21.40
N ASP A 150 -0.29 19.55 -21.68
CA ASP A 150 -0.99 18.26 -21.50
C ASP A 150 -0.31 17.15 -22.31
N THR A 151 -0.01 17.43 -23.58
CA THR A 151 0.67 16.47 -24.48
C THR A 151 2.06 16.07 -23.95
N GLN A 152 2.83 17.02 -23.42
CA GLN A 152 4.14 16.73 -22.84
C GLN A 152 4.03 15.88 -21.57
N ILE A 153 3.07 16.17 -20.69
CA ILE A 153 2.82 15.41 -19.47
C ILE A 153 2.41 13.97 -19.81
N GLU A 154 1.49 13.80 -20.76
CA GLU A 154 1.03 12.48 -21.22
C GLU A 154 2.16 11.69 -21.87
N THR A 155 2.96 12.32 -22.74
CA THR A 155 4.11 11.67 -23.38
C THR A 155 5.15 11.21 -22.36
N PHE A 156 5.41 12.03 -21.34
CA PHE A 156 6.31 11.66 -20.24
C PHE A 156 5.77 10.49 -19.43
N SER A 157 4.47 10.50 -19.08
CA SER A 157 3.83 9.39 -18.37
C SER A 157 3.94 8.08 -19.16
N ASN A 158 3.54 8.09 -20.42
CA ASN A 158 3.59 6.92 -21.30
C ASN A 158 5.02 6.39 -21.48
N THR A 159 5.99 7.28 -21.66
CA THR A 159 7.41 6.89 -21.78
C THR A 159 7.92 6.27 -20.47
N THR A 160 7.53 6.84 -19.33
CA THR A 160 7.90 6.32 -18.01
C THR A 160 7.31 4.93 -17.76
N GLU A 161 6.08 4.68 -18.17
CA GLU A 161 5.46 3.35 -18.11
C GLU A 161 6.18 2.32 -18.99
N VAL A 162 6.53 2.70 -20.23
CA VAL A 162 7.28 1.82 -21.14
C VAL A 162 8.66 1.46 -20.58
N LEU A 163 9.37 2.46 -20.04
CA LEU A 163 10.71 2.28 -19.48
C LEU A 163 10.72 1.47 -18.17
N ASN A 164 9.69 1.64 -17.33
CA ASN A 164 9.52 0.85 -16.11
C ASN A 164 8.93 -0.54 -16.37
N GLY A 165 8.39 -0.78 -17.56
CA GLY A 165 7.88 -2.05 -18.01
C GLY A 165 8.98 -3.01 -18.52
N PRO A 166 8.59 -4.12 -19.16
CA PRO A 166 9.52 -5.14 -19.64
C PRO A 166 10.32 -4.71 -20.88
N GLN A 167 9.93 -3.61 -21.55
CA GLN A 167 10.48 -3.23 -22.85
C GLN A 167 11.98 -2.92 -22.79
N LEU A 168 12.44 -2.23 -21.74
CA LEU A 168 13.86 -1.93 -21.57
C LEU A 168 14.69 -3.20 -21.43
N LEU A 169 14.20 -4.17 -20.66
CA LEU A 169 14.87 -5.46 -20.49
C LEU A 169 14.93 -6.23 -21.81
N ASN A 170 13.86 -6.19 -22.62
CA ASN A 170 13.84 -6.81 -23.94
C ASN A 170 14.93 -6.20 -24.85
N TRP A 171 15.08 -4.87 -24.87
CA TRP A 171 16.16 -4.21 -25.62
C TRP A 171 17.54 -4.63 -25.13
N ILE A 172 17.76 -4.67 -23.81
CA ILE A 172 19.03 -5.11 -23.24
C ILE A 172 19.34 -6.55 -23.71
N GLN A 173 18.37 -7.45 -23.65
CA GLN A 173 18.55 -8.84 -24.07
C GLN A 173 18.85 -8.96 -25.57
N GLU A 174 18.11 -8.25 -26.43
CA GLU A 174 18.29 -8.24 -27.88
C GLU A 174 19.72 -7.83 -28.28
N PHE A 175 20.29 -6.85 -27.58
CA PHE A 175 21.64 -6.36 -27.88
C PHE A 175 22.74 -7.02 -27.04
N SER A 176 22.44 -7.97 -26.16
CA SER A 176 23.45 -8.64 -25.30
C SER A 176 24.12 -9.87 -25.92
N THR A 177 23.61 -10.39 -27.04
CA THR A 177 24.17 -11.60 -27.66
C THR A 177 25.62 -11.39 -28.10
N PRO A 178 26.52 -12.34 -27.80
CA PRO A 178 27.87 -12.31 -28.35
C PRO A 178 27.81 -12.46 -29.87
N ASP A 179 28.72 -11.75 -30.55
CA ASP A 179 28.90 -11.79 -32.00
C ASP A 179 29.29 -13.23 -32.38
N ASP A 180 28.32 -14.08 -32.73
CA ASP A 180 28.62 -15.40 -33.29
C ASP A 180 29.40 -15.20 -34.59
N GLU A 181 30.37 -16.08 -34.86
CA GLU A 181 31.27 -15.99 -36.01
C GLU A 181 30.50 -15.97 -37.35
N GLU A 182 30.11 -14.78 -37.80
CA GLU A 182 29.44 -14.60 -39.08
C GLU A 182 30.43 -14.89 -40.22
N LYS A 183 30.13 -15.97 -40.96
CA LYS A 183 30.84 -16.41 -42.17
C LYS A 183 31.09 -15.22 -43.10
N GLN A 184 32.28 -15.16 -43.70
CA GLN A 184 32.60 -14.05 -44.60
C GLN A 184 31.66 -14.06 -45.80
N ILE A 185 30.97 -12.94 -46.02
CA ILE A 185 29.87 -12.84 -46.99
C ILE A 185 30.37 -13.17 -48.41
N PHE A 186 31.62 -12.82 -48.69
CA PHE A 186 32.22 -12.95 -50.02
C PHE A 186 32.97 -14.28 -50.27
N ASP A 187 33.07 -15.19 -49.29
CA ASP A 187 33.77 -16.47 -49.46
C ASP A 187 33.23 -17.29 -50.65
N HIS A 188 31.91 -17.22 -50.87
CA HIS A 188 31.23 -17.96 -51.94
C HIS A 188 31.54 -17.44 -53.36
N ILE A 189 31.99 -16.18 -53.49
CA ILE A 189 32.23 -15.51 -54.78
C ILE A 189 33.74 -15.35 -55.05
N LYS A 190 34.56 -15.54 -54.03
CA LYS A 190 36.02 -15.42 -54.06
C LYS A 190 36.66 -16.27 -55.14
N GLU A 191 36.25 -17.54 -55.28
CA GLU A 191 36.78 -18.45 -56.31
C GLU A 191 36.42 -17.99 -57.73
N PHE A 192 35.17 -17.56 -57.94
CA PHE A 192 34.71 -17.06 -59.24
C PHE A 192 35.46 -15.79 -59.68
N LEU A 193 35.61 -14.80 -58.78
CA LEU A 193 36.32 -13.55 -59.07
C LEU A 193 37.81 -13.77 -59.29
N THR A 194 38.41 -14.73 -58.59
CA THR A 194 39.81 -15.10 -58.76
C THR A 194 40.03 -15.69 -60.16
N ASN A 195 39.13 -16.60 -60.57
CA ASN A 195 39.17 -17.22 -61.91
C ASN A 195 38.89 -16.22 -63.05
N ALA A 196 38.16 -15.13 -62.78
CA ALA A 196 37.90 -14.05 -63.73
C ALA A 196 39.02 -12.99 -63.82
N GLY A 197 40.10 -13.13 -63.03
CA GLY A 197 41.21 -12.17 -63.00
C GLY A 197 40.90 -10.85 -62.29
N GLN A 198 39.83 -10.79 -61.48
CA GLN A 198 39.35 -9.60 -60.77
C GLN A 198 39.84 -9.54 -59.32
N SER A 199 41.12 -9.79 -59.08
CA SER A 199 41.69 -9.84 -57.72
C SER A 199 41.56 -8.52 -56.95
N SER A 200 41.64 -7.37 -57.64
CA SER A 200 41.45 -6.05 -57.02
C SER A 200 40.02 -5.86 -56.48
N MET A 201 39.02 -6.44 -57.13
CA MET A 201 37.63 -6.39 -56.69
C MET A 201 37.42 -7.23 -55.42
N ILE A 202 38.09 -8.38 -55.30
CA ILE A 202 38.06 -9.21 -54.09
C ILE A 202 38.58 -8.41 -52.89
N THR A 203 39.74 -7.75 -53.04
CA THR A 203 40.32 -6.95 -51.95
C THR A 203 39.43 -5.77 -51.56
N GLN A 204 38.75 -5.13 -52.53
CA GLN A 204 37.78 -4.08 -52.23
C GLN A 204 36.56 -4.62 -51.48
N CYS A 205 36.05 -5.79 -51.86
CA CYS A 205 34.94 -6.45 -51.17
C CYS A 205 35.33 -6.85 -49.73
N GLU A 206 36.51 -7.44 -49.52
CA GLU A 206 37.03 -7.80 -48.20
C GLU A 206 37.22 -6.54 -47.32
N GLN A 207 37.76 -5.46 -47.88
CA GLN A 207 37.92 -4.19 -47.16
C GLN A 207 36.57 -3.57 -46.79
N ALA A 208 35.61 -3.54 -47.71
CA ALA A 208 34.26 -3.05 -47.43
C ALA A 208 33.53 -3.91 -46.38
N GLU A 209 33.75 -5.23 -46.39
CA GLU A 209 33.23 -6.14 -45.35
C GLU A 209 33.84 -5.84 -43.98
N ILE A 210 35.16 -5.60 -43.91
CA ILE A 210 35.83 -5.21 -42.66
C ILE A 210 35.29 -3.87 -42.14
N GLU A 211 35.14 -2.87 -43.01
CA GLU A 211 34.59 -1.56 -42.64
C GLU A 211 33.15 -1.65 -42.15
N LEU A 212 32.30 -2.45 -42.83
CA LEU A 212 30.93 -2.70 -42.40
C LEU A 212 30.88 -3.40 -41.04
N LYS A 213 31.68 -4.46 -40.85
CA LYS A 213 31.79 -5.17 -39.56
C LYS A 213 32.26 -4.25 -38.45
N GLN A 214 33.25 -3.40 -38.72
CA GLN A 214 33.73 -2.41 -37.76
C GLN A 214 32.65 -1.38 -37.41
N ALA A 215 31.93 -0.84 -38.39
CA ALA A 215 30.83 0.09 -38.18
C ALA A 215 29.67 -0.55 -37.39
N MET A 216 29.33 -1.80 -37.68
CA MET A 216 28.34 -2.57 -36.93
C MET A 216 28.77 -2.79 -35.48
N LYS A 217 30.01 -3.21 -35.24
CA LYS A 217 30.57 -3.36 -33.89
C LYS A 217 30.56 -2.06 -33.09
N GLN A 218 30.96 -0.95 -33.72
CA GLN A 218 30.92 0.37 -33.10
C GLN A 218 29.49 0.81 -32.79
N THR A 219 28.54 0.58 -33.70
CA THR A 219 27.12 0.89 -33.51
C THR A 219 26.53 0.06 -32.37
N LEU A 220 26.81 -1.25 -32.34
CA LEU A 220 26.36 -2.15 -31.27
C LEU A 220 26.92 -1.72 -29.91
N HIS A 221 28.21 -1.36 -29.86
CA HIS A 221 28.82 -0.85 -28.64
C HIS A 221 28.17 0.46 -28.17
N LEU A 222 27.89 1.41 -29.08
CA LEU A 222 27.17 2.64 -28.75
C LEU A 222 25.75 2.36 -28.24
N ILE A 223 25.02 1.44 -28.87
CA ILE A 223 23.69 1.04 -28.44
C ILE A 223 23.74 0.46 -27.02
N ARG A 224 24.68 -0.45 -26.74
CA ARG A 224 24.88 -1.02 -25.39
C ARG A 224 25.15 0.07 -24.36
N SER A 225 26.08 0.99 -24.64
CA SER A 225 26.39 2.13 -23.75
C SER A 225 25.19 3.04 -23.52
N CYS A 226 24.37 3.30 -24.55
CA CYS A 226 23.13 4.08 -24.42
C CYS A 226 22.08 3.35 -23.56
N LEU A 227 21.93 2.03 -23.73
CA LEU A 227 21.02 1.21 -22.94
C LEU A 227 21.48 1.10 -21.48
N GLU A 228 22.78 1.02 -21.23
CA GLU A 228 23.35 1.07 -19.88
C GLU A 228 23.05 2.41 -19.19
N LEU A 229 23.26 3.52 -19.89
CA LEU A 229 22.95 4.85 -19.36
C LEU A 229 21.44 5.02 -19.10
N LEU A 230 20.60 4.52 -20.00
CA LEU A 230 19.15 4.53 -19.84
C LEU A 230 18.72 3.66 -18.65
N SER A 231 19.33 2.50 -18.46
CA SER A 231 19.10 1.62 -17.31
C SER A 231 19.48 2.29 -15.99
N GLN A 232 20.63 2.98 -15.95
CA GLN A 232 21.03 3.78 -14.79
C GLN A 232 20.04 4.90 -14.50
N PHE A 233 19.57 5.62 -15.53
CA PHE A 233 18.57 6.66 -15.37
C PHE A 233 17.26 6.09 -14.81
N VAL A 234 16.76 4.98 -15.35
CA VAL A 234 15.53 4.32 -14.89
C VAL A 234 15.68 3.81 -13.46
N ALA A 235 16.82 3.22 -13.12
CA ALA A 235 17.10 2.75 -11.76
C ALA A 235 17.03 3.89 -10.73
N VAL A 236 17.51 5.09 -11.07
CA VAL A 236 17.43 6.28 -10.20
C VAL A 236 16.04 6.90 -10.21
N SER A 237 15.39 7.03 -11.38
CA SER A 237 14.09 7.69 -11.51
C SER A 237 12.98 6.94 -10.78
N GLN A 238 13.13 5.63 -10.58
CA GLN A 238 12.23 4.79 -9.80
C GLN A 238 12.16 5.14 -8.31
N TYR A 239 13.10 5.94 -7.78
CA TYR A 239 13.06 6.45 -6.41
C TYR A 239 12.48 7.86 -6.32
N TYR A 240 12.09 8.46 -7.44
CA TYR A 240 11.57 9.82 -7.47
C TYR A 240 10.15 9.85 -6.89
N PRO A 241 9.87 10.64 -5.85
CA PRO A 241 8.55 10.65 -5.21
C PRO A 241 7.48 11.22 -6.13
N GLN A 242 6.32 10.55 -6.21
CA GLN A 242 5.21 10.98 -7.04
C GLN A 242 4.67 12.36 -6.66
N SER A 243 4.60 12.72 -5.37
CA SER A 243 4.14 14.06 -4.95
C SER A 243 5.01 15.19 -5.50
N HIS A 244 6.31 14.93 -5.74
CA HIS A 244 7.22 15.91 -6.29
C HIS A 244 6.97 16.21 -7.77
N THR A 245 6.28 15.33 -8.50
CA THR A 245 5.88 15.58 -9.90
C THR A 245 4.88 16.74 -10.03
N GLU A 246 4.05 16.98 -9.01
CA GLU A 246 3.12 18.13 -8.98
C GLU A 246 3.84 19.47 -8.96
N TYR A 247 5.06 19.51 -8.40
CA TYR A 247 5.92 20.69 -8.34
C TYR A 247 6.80 20.83 -9.57
N HIS A 248 6.67 19.96 -10.57
CA HIS A 248 7.36 20.13 -11.83
C HIS A 248 6.87 21.41 -12.53
N ARG A 249 7.79 22.19 -13.11
CA ARG A 249 7.49 23.51 -13.69
C ARG A 249 6.34 23.46 -14.69
N ILE A 250 6.31 22.43 -15.55
CA ILE A 250 5.26 22.25 -16.56
C ILE A 250 3.89 22.04 -15.90
N VAL A 251 3.81 21.21 -14.86
CA VAL A 251 2.56 20.91 -14.14
C VAL A 251 2.05 22.15 -13.40
N MET A 252 2.94 22.88 -12.72
CA MET A 252 2.60 24.14 -12.05
C MET A 252 2.15 25.23 -13.03
N PHE A 253 2.89 25.43 -14.12
CA PHE A 253 2.51 26.41 -15.15
C PHE A 253 1.18 26.06 -15.79
N ARG A 254 0.95 24.78 -16.12
CA ARG A 254 -0.35 24.29 -16.58
C ARG A 254 -1.47 24.65 -15.59
N LYS A 255 -1.28 24.40 -14.28
CA LYS A 255 -2.25 24.74 -13.22
C LYS A 255 -2.55 26.24 -13.17
N PHE A 256 -1.53 27.09 -13.24
CA PHE A 256 -1.71 28.54 -13.28
C PHE A 256 -2.47 28.98 -14.52
N LEU A 257 -2.10 28.49 -15.70
CA LEU A 257 -2.75 28.85 -16.96
C LEU A 257 -4.22 28.40 -17.00
N ALA A 258 -4.53 27.20 -16.51
CA ALA A 258 -5.90 26.71 -16.38
C ALA A 258 -6.74 27.64 -15.49
N THR A 259 -6.20 28.03 -14.33
CA THR A 259 -6.89 28.90 -13.39
C THR A 259 -7.05 30.33 -13.93
N ALA A 260 -6.10 30.83 -14.74
CA ALA A 260 -6.20 32.12 -15.43
C ALA A 260 -7.35 32.12 -16.46
N LEU A 261 -7.47 31.02 -17.22
CA LEU A 261 -8.49 30.82 -18.24
C LEU A 261 -9.90 30.70 -17.65
N GLU A 262 -10.05 30.03 -16.51
CA GLU A 262 -11.33 29.86 -15.83
C GLU A 262 -11.82 31.16 -15.19
N SER A 263 -10.95 31.86 -14.46
CA SER A 263 -11.34 33.06 -13.70
C SER A 263 -11.62 34.27 -14.57
N LYS A 264 -10.91 34.42 -15.71
CA LYS A 264 -10.97 35.59 -16.61
C LYS A 264 -10.81 36.93 -15.88
N SER A 265 -10.15 36.91 -14.73
CA SER A 265 -9.99 38.08 -13.85
C SER A 265 -8.56 38.63 -13.96
N PRO A 266 -8.40 39.96 -14.13
CA PRO A 266 -7.07 40.58 -14.17
C PRO A 266 -6.32 40.47 -12.84
N GLU A 267 -7.04 40.38 -11.72
CA GLU A 267 -6.45 40.21 -10.39
C GLU A 267 -5.79 38.83 -10.26
N VAL A 268 -6.47 37.78 -10.73
CA VAL A 268 -5.97 36.41 -10.74
C VAL A 268 -4.74 36.29 -11.65
N CYS A 269 -4.75 36.91 -12.82
CA CYS A 269 -3.57 36.97 -13.70
C CYS A 269 -2.37 37.66 -13.03
N ARG A 270 -2.61 38.71 -12.23
CA ARG A 270 -1.56 39.43 -11.51
C ARG A 270 -0.98 38.59 -10.37
N GLU A 271 -1.82 37.90 -9.63
CA GLU A 271 -1.42 36.97 -8.60
C GLU A 271 -0.57 35.83 -9.17
N MET A 272 -1.00 35.23 -10.28
CA MET A 272 -0.24 34.18 -10.97
C MET A 272 1.10 34.68 -11.48
N SER A 273 1.15 35.89 -12.05
CA SER A 273 2.43 36.49 -12.47
C SER A 273 3.38 36.61 -11.27
N ASN A 274 2.87 37.02 -10.11
CA ASN A 274 3.69 37.09 -8.89
C ASN A 274 4.15 35.71 -8.43
N GLN A 275 3.28 34.68 -8.50
CA GLN A 275 3.63 33.30 -8.15
C GLN A 275 4.70 32.72 -9.10
N VAL A 276 4.59 32.97 -10.42
CA VAL A 276 5.60 32.58 -11.41
C VAL A 276 6.92 33.29 -11.15
N THR A 277 6.90 34.61 -10.89
CA THR A 277 8.09 35.37 -10.53
C THR A 277 8.73 34.84 -9.25
N ALA A 278 7.94 34.51 -8.23
CA ALA A 278 8.43 33.91 -7.00
C ALA A 278 9.08 32.54 -7.23
N LEU A 279 8.47 31.68 -8.05
CA LEU A 279 9.02 30.36 -8.40
C LEU A 279 10.34 30.45 -9.17
N VAL A 280 10.45 31.38 -10.13
CA VAL A 280 11.69 31.63 -10.88
C VAL A 280 12.77 32.18 -9.95
N ASN A 281 12.41 33.09 -9.04
CA ASN A 281 13.34 33.73 -8.11
C ASN A 281 13.67 32.86 -6.87
N ALA A 282 12.93 31.80 -6.61
CA ALA A 282 13.14 30.88 -5.49
C ALA A 282 14.49 30.14 -5.56
N GLU A 283 15.17 30.15 -6.71
CA GLU A 283 16.54 29.64 -6.84
C GLU A 283 17.55 30.34 -5.92
N ASN A 284 17.26 31.56 -5.45
CA ASN A 284 18.15 32.32 -4.56
C ASN A 284 18.00 32.01 -3.05
N ILE A 285 16.99 31.24 -2.60
CA ILE A 285 16.66 31.03 -1.17
C ILE A 285 17.12 29.63 -0.65
N LYS A 286 17.66 28.77 -1.52
CA LYS A 286 17.93 27.34 -1.27
C LYS A 286 19.13 27.00 -0.36
N GLY A 287 19.64 27.91 0.46
CA GLY A 287 20.86 27.68 1.25
C GLY A 287 20.80 26.41 2.12
N GLU A 288 19.79 26.32 2.99
CA GLU A 288 19.67 25.20 3.95
C GLU A 288 19.20 23.90 3.30
N THR A 289 18.19 23.94 2.43
CA THR A 289 17.65 22.75 1.74
C THR A 289 18.66 22.12 0.78
N SER A 290 19.46 22.94 0.09
CA SER A 290 20.54 22.46 -0.78
C SER A 290 21.66 21.81 0.03
N GLN A 291 22.04 22.40 1.16
CA GLN A 291 23.03 21.82 2.08
C GLN A 291 22.58 20.47 2.65
N GLN A 292 21.29 20.31 3.00
CA GLN A 292 20.75 19.03 3.45
C GLN A 292 20.81 17.95 2.36
N MET A 293 20.45 18.27 1.12
CA MET A 293 20.58 17.32 0.00
C MET A 293 22.03 16.95 -0.29
N ILE A 294 22.96 17.91 -0.21
CA ILE A 294 24.40 17.66 -0.33
C ILE A 294 24.89 16.75 0.81
N ALA A 295 24.47 17.01 2.05
CA ALA A 295 24.84 16.20 3.21
C ALA A 295 24.28 14.77 3.09
N TYR A 296 23.06 14.60 2.60
CA TYR A 296 22.48 13.29 2.29
C TYR A 296 23.28 12.57 1.20
N GLY A 297 23.69 13.27 0.14
CA GLY A 297 24.57 12.73 -0.90
C GLY A 297 25.92 12.24 -0.36
N TYR A 298 26.57 13.00 0.53
CA TYR A 298 27.81 12.54 1.17
C TYR A 298 27.61 11.30 2.05
N ARG A 299 26.48 11.18 2.74
CA ARG A 299 26.16 9.98 3.54
C ARG A 299 25.98 8.74 2.66
N LEU A 300 25.24 8.87 1.55
CA LEU A 300 25.10 7.79 0.57
C LEU A 300 26.47 7.39 -0.01
N GLN A 301 27.31 8.38 -0.34
CA GLN A 301 28.66 8.11 -0.84
C GLN A 301 29.52 7.35 0.18
N ALA A 302 29.41 7.67 1.47
CA ALA A 302 30.11 6.95 2.53
C ALA A 302 29.63 5.50 2.64
N LEU A 303 28.31 5.25 2.60
CA LEU A 303 27.74 3.90 2.59
C LEU A 303 28.19 3.09 1.37
N CYS A 304 28.17 3.68 0.18
CA CYS A 304 28.69 3.02 -1.03
C CYS A 304 30.18 2.71 -0.92
N ALA A 305 30.99 3.60 -0.34
CA ALA A 305 32.42 3.37 -0.15
C ALA A 305 32.68 2.21 0.84
N GLU A 306 31.91 2.13 1.92
CA GLU A 306 31.97 1.04 2.88
C GLU A 306 31.54 -0.31 2.27
N ALA A 307 30.44 -0.32 1.53
CA ALA A 307 29.98 -1.52 0.81
C ALA A 307 31.03 -2.00 -0.21
N ASN A 308 31.64 -1.08 -0.97
CA ASN A 308 32.72 -1.42 -1.89
C ASN A 308 33.96 -1.95 -1.17
N ALA A 309 34.31 -1.41 -0.01
CA ALA A 309 35.42 -1.92 0.80
C ALA A 309 35.13 -3.34 1.32
N ASN A 310 33.89 -3.62 1.74
CA ASN A 310 33.48 -4.95 2.17
C ASN A 310 33.46 -5.95 1.01
N LEU A 311 32.97 -5.54 -0.17
CA LEU A 311 33.04 -6.34 -1.39
C LEU A 311 34.49 -6.65 -1.78
N ALA A 312 35.37 -5.67 -1.74
CA ALA A 312 36.80 -5.88 -2.04
C ALA A 312 37.42 -6.92 -1.10
N LYS A 313 37.15 -6.82 0.22
CA LYS A 313 37.60 -7.83 1.20
C LYS A 313 37.02 -9.22 0.91
N ALA A 314 35.76 -9.31 0.52
CA ALA A 314 35.12 -10.59 0.18
C ALA A 314 35.75 -11.20 -1.08
N VAL A 315 36.06 -10.39 -2.09
CA VAL A 315 36.76 -10.83 -3.30
C VAL A 315 38.19 -11.28 -2.98
N GLU A 316 38.92 -10.56 -2.12
CA GLU A 316 40.25 -10.97 -1.66
C GLU A 316 40.21 -12.32 -0.93
N ARG A 317 39.22 -12.53 -0.04
CA ARG A 317 38.99 -13.83 0.61
C ARG A 317 38.72 -14.94 -0.41
N LEU A 318 37.82 -14.70 -1.36
CA LEU A 318 37.53 -15.65 -2.43
C LEU A 318 38.79 -16.01 -3.24
N GLN A 319 39.65 -15.03 -3.52
CA GLN A 319 40.92 -15.27 -4.22
C GLN A 319 41.89 -16.12 -3.38
N LEU A 320 41.99 -15.87 -2.07
CA LEU A 320 42.81 -16.67 -1.15
C LEU A 320 42.31 -18.12 -1.04
N GLU A 321 41.01 -18.33 -1.20
CA GLU A 321 40.37 -19.65 -1.20
C GLU A 321 40.48 -20.38 -2.56
N GLY A 322 41.15 -19.77 -3.55
CA GLY A 322 41.41 -20.37 -4.87
C GLY A 322 40.55 -19.82 -6.01
N GLY A 323 39.82 -18.72 -5.77
CA GLY A 323 39.02 -18.02 -6.78
C GLY A 323 37.66 -18.67 -7.05
N PRO A 324 36.93 -18.20 -8.08
CA PRO A 324 35.59 -18.70 -8.39
C PRO A 324 35.56 -20.18 -8.81
N GLU A 325 36.66 -20.70 -9.36
CA GLU A 325 36.79 -22.11 -9.75
C GLU A 325 37.03 -23.04 -8.55
N ALA A 326 37.50 -22.53 -7.41
CA ALA A 326 37.78 -23.35 -6.23
C ALA A 326 36.53 -24.08 -5.71
N LEU A 327 35.36 -23.43 -5.79
CA LEU A 327 34.10 -24.06 -5.41
C LEU A 327 33.79 -25.28 -6.29
N ALA A 328 33.99 -25.15 -7.60
CA ALA A 328 33.75 -26.25 -8.55
C ALA A 328 34.72 -27.40 -8.29
N LEU A 329 36.00 -27.11 -8.08
CA LEU A 329 37.03 -28.11 -7.74
C LEU A 329 36.74 -28.80 -6.41
N ALA A 330 36.29 -28.06 -5.39
CA ALA A 330 35.91 -28.61 -4.10
C ALA A 330 34.67 -29.51 -4.21
N GLN A 331 33.69 -29.13 -5.03
CA GLN A 331 32.51 -29.96 -5.32
C GLN A 331 32.89 -31.25 -6.05
N GLU A 332 33.76 -31.18 -7.05
CA GLU A 332 34.27 -32.36 -7.77
C GLU A 332 35.01 -33.31 -6.82
N ALA A 333 35.97 -32.79 -6.05
CA ALA A 333 36.71 -33.57 -5.05
C ALA A 333 35.79 -34.22 -4.00
N TYR A 334 34.75 -33.50 -3.57
CA TYR A 334 33.74 -34.03 -2.65
C TYR A 334 32.92 -35.17 -3.29
N MET A 335 32.48 -35.01 -4.54
CA MET A 335 31.73 -36.04 -5.27
C MET A 335 32.58 -37.30 -5.48
N ASP A 336 33.85 -37.13 -5.84
CA ASP A 336 34.81 -38.22 -5.97
C ASP A 336 35.04 -38.95 -4.64
N ALA A 337 35.22 -38.21 -3.54
CA ALA A 337 35.37 -38.79 -2.21
C ALA A 337 34.12 -39.62 -1.83
N LYS A 338 32.92 -39.10 -2.07
CA LYS A 338 31.65 -39.79 -1.81
C LYS A 338 31.49 -41.05 -2.65
N ALA A 339 31.87 -41.00 -3.92
CA ALA A 339 31.87 -42.15 -4.82
C ALA A 339 32.88 -43.22 -4.37
N ASN A 340 34.09 -42.82 -3.98
CA ASN A 340 35.13 -43.71 -3.49
C ASN A 340 34.72 -44.42 -2.19
N ILE A 341 34.15 -43.68 -1.22
CA ILE A 341 33.60 -44.27 0.01
C ILE A 341 32.49 -45.28 -0.34
N SER A 342 31.58 -44.91 -1.23
CA SER A 342 30.49 -45.79 -1.66
C SER A 342 30.99 -47.07 -2.34
N ASN A 343 32.03 -46.97 -3.17
CA ASN A 343 32.66 -48.11 -3.83
C ASN A 343 33.37 -49.02 -2.83
N TRP A 344 34.12 -48.44 -1.88
CA TRP A 344 34.77 -49.18 -0.80
C TRP A 344 33.78 -49.96 0.06
N VAL A 345 32.67 -49.33 0.47
CA VAL A 345 31.59 -49.98 1.23
C VAL A 345 30.99 -51.20 0.50
N ARG A 346 30.93 -51.18 -0.84
CA ARG A 346 30.43 -52.30 -1.66
C ARG A 346 31.47 -53.40 -1.91
N ALA A 347 32.76 -53.04 -1.90
CA ALA A 347 33.84 -53.93 -2.30
C ALA A 347 34.43 -54.75 -1.14
N GLU A 348 34.45 -54.20 0.07
CA GLU A 348 35.09 -54.83 1.23
C GLU A 348 34.10 -55.35 2.28
N ASP A 349 34.27 -56.61 2.70
CA ASP A 349 33.49 -57.21 3.77
C ASP A 349 33.77 -56.52 5.12
N GLY A 350 32.72 -56.06 5.79
CA GLY A 350 32.82 -55.33 7.05
C GLY A 350 33.09 -53.83 6.91
N ALA A 351 33.32 -53.31 5.70
CA ALA A 351 33.53 -51.88 5.45
C ALA A 351 32.35 -51.01 5.89
N ALA A 352 31.11 -51.43 5.60
CA ALA A 352 29.90 -50.77 6.10
C ALA A 352 29.89 -50.64 7.62
N SER A 353 30.41 -51.68 8.31
CA SER A 353 30.50 -51.67 9.76
C SER A 353 31.58 -50.70 10.27
N SER A 354 32.74 -50.69 9.63
CA SER A 354 33.80 -49.75 9.99
C SER A 354 33.39 -48.30 9.75
N LEU A 355 32.70 -48.02 8.62
CA LEU A 355 32.20 -46.69 8.30
C LEU A 355 31.23 -46.16 9.35
N GLU A 356 30.25 -46.97 9.76
CA GLU A 356 29.27 -46.57 10.76
C GLU A 356 29.93 -46.27 12.11
N SER A 357 30.97 -47.01 12.53
CA SER A 357 31.74 -46.69 13.75
C SER A 357 32.46 -45.34 13.65
N VAL A 358 33.06 -45.04 12.50
CA VAL A 358 33.72 -43.74 12.25
C VAL A 358 32.68 -42.61 12.27
N VAL A 359 31.55 -42.79 11.58
CA VAL A 359 30.47 -41.81 11.51
C VAL A 359 29.87 -41.56 12.90
N ILE A 360 29.64 -42.59 13.72
CA ILE A 360 29.22 -42.42 15.12
C ILE A 360 30.21 -41.53 15.89
N GLY A 361 31.51 -41.79 15.76
CA GLY A 361 32.55 -40.97 16.40
C GLY A 361 32.53 -39.50 15.94
N MET A 362 32.34 -39.26 14.65
CA MET A 362 32.23 -37.91 14.08
C MET A 362 30.94 -37.20 14.53
N LEU A 363 29.80 -37.89 14.52
CA LEU A 363 28.51 -37.35 14.98
C LEU A 363 28.55 -37.01 16.48
N CYS A 364 29.24 -37.80 17.31
CA CYS A 364 29.48 -37.46 18.72
C CYS A 364 30.26 -36.14 18.87
N ASN A 365 31.29 -35.93 18.03
CA ASN A 365 32.06 -34.68 18.02
C ASN A 365 31.19 -33.50 17.59
N LEU A 366 30.41 -33.66 16.51
CA LEU A 366 29.47 -32.65 16.04
C LEU A 366 28.42 -32.30 17.10
N ASN A 367 27.82 -33.28 17.76
CA ASN A 367 26.84 -33.03 18.82
C ASN A 367 27.46 -32.23 19.99
N ARG A 368 28.72 -32.52 20.36
CA ARG A 368 29.44 -31.74 21.37
C ARG A 368 29.69 -30.29 20.92
N ARG A 369 30.05 -30.05 19.67
CA ARG A 369 30.23 -28.70 19.12
C ARG A 369 28.92 -27.93 19.09
N TYR A 370 27.83 -28.61 18.70
CA TYR A 370 26.49 -28.07 18.73
C TYR A 370 26.10 -27.57 20.12
N LEU A 371 26.29 -28.40 21.15
CA LEU A 371 26.00 -27.99 22.53
C LEU A 371 26.80 -26.76 22.96
N MET A 372 28.07 -26.65 22.56
CA MET A 372 28.87 -25.46 22.87
C MET A 372 28.27 -24.21 22.22
N LEU A 373 27.83 -24.33 20.96
CA LEU A 373 27.24 -23.24 20.20
C LEU A 373 25.85 -22.86 20.72
N GLU A 374 24.99 -23.84 21.02
CA GLU A 374 23.67 -23.65 21.60
C GLU A 374 23.76 -23.01 23.00
N ASN A 375 24.69 -23.45 23.85
CA ASN A 375 24.93 -22.82 25.16
C ASN A 375 25.44 -21.38 25.02
N GLY A 376 26.31 -21.12 24.04
CA GLY A 376 26.75 -19.76 23.71
C GLY A 376 25.60 -18.87 23.26
N ALA A 377 24.74 -19.39 22.39
CA ALA A 377 23.55 -18.69 21.89
C ALA A 377 22.52 -18.43 23.00
N GLN A 378 22.27 -19.42 23.86
CA GLN A 378 21.40 -19.28 25.02
C GLN A 378 21.91 -18.23 26.00
N SER A 379 23.24 -18.19 26.22
CA SER A 379 23.88 -17.21 27.10
C SER A 379 23.84 -15.78 26.52
N ALA A 380 23.82 -15.64 25.19
CA ALA A 380 23.76 -14.35 24.51
C ALA A 380 22.38 -13.67 24.63
N GLY A 381 21.29 -14.46 24.73
CA GLY A 381 19.93 -13.93 24.90
C GLY A 381 19.55 -12.93 23.82
N ASP A 382 19.16 -11.72 24.23
CA ASP A 382 18.76 -10.64 23.31
C ASP A 382 19.91 -10.15 22.40
N CYS A 383 21.17 -10.38 22.80
CA CYS A 383 22.36 -10.05 22.00
C CYS A 383 22.66 -11.10 20.92
N LEU A 384 21.89 -12.19 20.82
CA LEU A 384 22.10 -13.24 19.82
C LEU A 384 22.04 -12.69 18.39
N VAL A 385 21.23 -11.64 18.16
CA VAL A 385 21.13 -10.97 16.87
C VAL A 385 22.48 -10.45 16.35
N ASP A 386 23.36 -10.04 17.26
CA ASP A 386 24.68 -9.45 16.97
C ASP A 386 25.83 -10.46 17.21
N LEU A 387 25.52 -11.72 17.53
CA LEU A 387 26.53 -12.74 17.82
C LEU A 387 27.22 -13.19 16.53
N THR A 388 28.53 -12.93 16.44
CA THR A 388 29.38 -13.34 15.33
C THR A 388 30.50 -14.26 15.81
N SER A 389 30.92 -15.17 14.92
CA SER A 389 32.04 -16.06 15.12
C SER A 389 33.36 -15.28 15.12
N ARG A 390 34.47 -15.94 15.49
CA ARG A 390 35.81 -15.35 15.42
C ARG A 390 36.18 -14.89 14.01
N GLU A 391 35.61 -15.53 12.99
CA GLU A 391 35.87 -15.27 11.57
C GLU A 391 34.93 -14.18 11.01
N GLY A 392 33.96 -13.74 11.82
CA GLY A 392 33.00 -12.68 11.48
C GLY A 392 31.68 -13.19 10.91
N GLU A 393 31.51 -14.50 10.79
CA GLU A 393 30.27 -15.14 10.32
C GLU A 393 29.16 -15.01 11.38
N TRP A 394 27.91 -14.94 10.95
CA TRP A 394 26.79 -14.87 11.88
C TRP A 394 26.54 -16.24 12.51
N PHE A 395 26.07 -16.30 13.77
CA PHE A 395 25.89 -17.57 14.49
C PHE A 395 25.03 -18.59 13.72
N LEU A 396 24.09 -18.11 12.90
CA LEU A 396 23.20 -18.97 12.11
C LEU A 396 23.99 -19.76 11.06
N ASP A 397 25.01 -19.16 10.46
CA ASP A 397 25.84 -19.78 9.43
C ASP A 397 26.70 -20.89 10.03
N ASP A 398 27.25 -20.67 11.23
CA ASP A 398 27.95 -21.70 12.01
C ASP A 398 27.02 -22.88 12.34
N MET A 399 25.79 -22.59 12.81
CA MET A 399 24.80 -23.65 13.09
C MET A 399 24.38 -24.41 11.84
N SER A 400 24.18 -23.73 10.71
CA SER A 400 23.84 -24.35 9.43
C SER A 400 24.99 -25.21 8.90
N SER A 401 26.23 -24.76 9.04
CA SER A 401 27.43 -25.50 8.65
C SER A 401 27.59 -26.81 9.44
N LEU A 402 27.45 -26.76 10.78
CA LEU A 402 27.49 -27.97 11.61
C LEU A 402 26.33 -28.93 11.28
N SER A 403 25.16 -28.38 10.92
CA SER A 403 23.95 -29.16 10.59
C SER A 403 24.14 -29.93 9.30
N THR A 404 24.65 -29.22 8.30
CA THR A 404 24.93 -29.76 6.97
C THR A 404 25.95 -30.89 7.07
N GLN A 405 27.02 -30.73 7.87
CA GLN A 405 27.98 -31.79 8.14
C GLN A 405 27.33 -33.04 8.74
N ALA A 406 26.40 -32.89 9.68
CA ALA A 406 25.71 -34.02 10.28
C ALA A 406 24.80 -34.75 9.27
N VAL A 407 24.03 -34.02 8.46
CA VAL A 407 23.21 -34.60 7.39
C VAL A 407 24.08 -35.33 6.36
N GLU A 408 25.21 -34.74 5.97
CA GLU A 408 26.12 -35.34 5.00
C GLU A 408 26.75 -36.63 5.52
N LEU A 409 27.21 -36.66 6.77
CA LEU A 409 27.73 -37.88 7.39
C LEU A 409 26.68 -38.99 7.46
N LEU A 410 25.44 -38.67 7.78
CA LEU A 410 24.34 -39.63 7.79
C LEU A 410 24.01 -40.14 6.39
N SER A 411 24.20 -39.32 5.35
CA SER A 411 23.98 -39.71 3.95
C SER A 411 24.96 -40.78 3.45
N LEU A 412 26.13 -40.91 4.09
CA LEU A 412 27.13 -41.92 3.75
C LEU A 412 26.77 -43.33 4.25
N LEU A 413 25.85 -43.43 5.21
CA LEU A 413 25.49 -44.71 5.81
C LEU A 413 24.45 -45.45 4.95
N PRO A 414 24.59 -46.79 4.77
CA PRO A 414 23.59 -47.61 4.09
C PRO A 414 22.38 -47.86 5.02
N LEU A 415 21.57 -46.82 5.25
CA LEU A 415 20.43 -46.84 6.20
C LEU A 415 19.20 -47.59 5.66
N GLN A 416 19.14 -47.86 4.35
CA GLN A 416 18.02 -48.55 3.71
C GLN A 416 17.78 -49.96 4.27
N SER A 417 18.85 -50.71 4.59
CA SER A 417 18.77 -52.03 5.22
C SER A 417 18.34 -51.99 6.68
N ALA A 418 18.42 -50.83 7.35
CA ALA A 418 18.00 -50.67 8.75
C ALA A 418 16.49 -50.42 8.88
N SER A 419 15.83 -49.94 7.82
CA SER A 419 14.39 -49.64 7.80
C SER A 419 13.50 -50.85 8.04
N THR A 420 13.99 -52.06 7.76
CA THR A 420 13.26 -53.33 7.94
C THR A 420 13.37 -53.90 9.35
N GLU A 421 14.42 -53.55 10.11
CA GLU A 421 14.69 -54.07 11.47
C GLU A 421 14.37 -53.05 12.59
N ASP A 422 14.47 -51.74 12.31
CA ASP A 422 14.28 -50.67 13.29
C ASP A 422 13.62 -49.42 12.70
N ALA A 423 12.31 -49.29 12.87
CA ALA A 423 11.52 -48.15 12.39
C ALA A 423 11.92 -46.80 13.04
N SER A 424 12.66 -46.79 14.15
CA SER A 424 13.01 -45.55 14.86
C SER A 424 14.22 -44.81 14.29
N LEU A 425 15.14 -45.54 13.62
CA LEU A 425 16.35 -44.94 13.05
C LEU A 425 16.06 -44.01 11.84
N PRO A 426 15.25 -44.41 10.84
CA PRO A 426 14.89 -43.52 9.73
C PRO A 426 14.19 -42.25 10.20
N VAL A 427 13.32 -42.36 11.20
CA VAL A 427 12.60 -41.22 11.79
C VAL A 427 13.56 -40.24 12.47
N ALA A 428 14.53 -40.75 13.25
CA ALA A 428 15.52 -39.91 13.90
C ALA A 428 16.41 -39.18 12.88
N VAL A 429 16.80 -39.87 11.80
CA VAL A 429 17.56 -39.28 10.70
C VAL A 429 16.76 -38.18 10.00
N GLU A 430 15.46 -38.41 9.75
CA GLU A 430 14.57 -37.42 9.14
C GLU A 430 14.36 -36.21 10.06
N CYS A 431 14.35 -36.40 11.38
CA CYS A 431 14.33 -35.29 12.34
C CYS A 431 15.57 -34.39 12.21
N VAL A 432 16.77 -34.97 12.02
CA VAL A 432 18.01 -34.20 11.79
C VAL A 432 17.94 -33.47 10.45
N ARG A 433 17.41 -34.11 9.40
CA ARG A 433 17.23 -33.49 8.08
C ARG A 433 16.26 -32.31 8.13
N ASN A 434 15.11 -32.45 8.80
CA ASN A 434 14.15 -31.36 8.94
C ASN A 434 14.69 -30.18 9.76
N ALA A 435 15.47 -30.47 10.81
CA ALA A 435 16.14 -29.43 11.58
C ALA A 435 17.14 -28.64 10.72
N ASN A 436 17.95 -29.33 9.89
CA ASN A 436 18.84 -28.72 8.92
C ASN A 436 18.10 -27.85 7.90
N LEU A 437 17.04 -28.40 7.32
CA LEU A 437 16.23 -27.73 6.33
C LEU A 437 15.53 -26.48 6.92
N LEU A 438 15.21 -26.46 8.21
CA LEU A 438 14.65 -25.29 8.89
C LEU A 438 15.69 -24.17 9.06
N LEU A 439 16.95 -24.50 9.39
CA LEU A 439 18.05 -23.53 9.37
C LEU A 439 18.27 -22.96 7.96
N ALA A 440 18.21 -23.81 6.94
CA ALA A 440 18.31 -23.37 5.54
C ALA A 440 17.17 -22.41 5.15
N ASP A 441 15.92 -22.68 5.57
CA ASP A 441 14.80 -21.77 5.32
C ASP A 441 14.97 -20.42 6.04
N LEU A 442 15.54 -20.41 7.25
CA LEU A 442 15.88 -19.17 7.95
C LEU A 442 16.99 -18.37 7.23
N GLN A 443 18.02 -19.04 6.70
CA GLN A 443 19.03 -18.40 5.86
C GLN A 443 18.41 -17.84 4.58
N GLN A 444 17.56 -18.62 3.91
CA GLN A 444 16.86 -18.21 2.70
C GLN A 444 15.91 -17.03 2.96
N LEU A 445 15.26 -16.98 4.12
CA LEU A 445 14.43 -15.86 4.54
C LEU A 445 15.26 -14.57 4.62
N ASN A 446 16.43 -14.61 5.26
CA ASN A 446 17.32 -13.44 5.37
C ASN A 446 17.86 -13.02 3.99
N PHE A 447 18.21 -13.98 3.14
CA PHE A 447 18.69 -13.73 1.78
C PHE A 447 17.61 -13.13 0.87
N ASN A 448 16.42 -13.72 0.84
CA ASN A 448 15.30 -13.22 0.03
C ASN A 448 14.84 -11.84 0.52
N TYR A 449 14.90 -11.60 1.83
CA TYR A 449 14.62 -10.28 2.39
C TYR A 449 15.60 -9.23 1.85
N SER A 450 16.92 -9.46 1.95
CA SER A 450 17.92 -8.48 1.52
C SER A 450 17.95 -8.26 0.00
N THR A 451 17.66 -9.29 -0.79
CA THR A 451 17.80 -9.25 -2.26
C THR A 451 16.51 -8.90 -2.99
N ILE A 452 15.34 -9.14 -2.40
CA ILE A 452 14.04 -8.96 -3.07
C ILE A 452 13.16 -7.97 -2.31
N ILE A 453 12.85 -8.26 -1.04
CA ILE A 453 11.84 -7.48 -0.29
C ILE A 453 12.35 -6.08 0.05
N LEU A 454 13.55 -5.96 0.60
CA LEU A 454 14.11 -4.69 1.03
C LEU A 454 14.29 -3.71 -0.15
N PRO A 455 14.90 -4.10 -1.30
CA PRO A 455 15.03 -3.21 -2.45
C PRO A 455 13.67 -2.75 -2.99
N GLU A 456 12.69 -3.65 -3.10
CA GLU A 456 11.36 -3.30 -3.60
C GLU A 456 10.60 -2.40 -2.62
N ALA A 457 10.69 -2.66 -1.31
CA ALA A 457 10.10 -1.81 -0.28
C ALA A 457 10.72 -0.41 -0.28
N LEU A 458 12.05 -0.31 -0.36
CA LEU A 458 12.75 0.98 -0.47
C LEU A 458 12.26 1.74 -1.70
N LYS A 459 12.28 1.12 -2.88
CA LYS A 459 11.82 1.72 -4.13
C LYS A 459 10.38 2.24 -4.03
N LYS A 460 9.44 1.40 -3.59
CA LYS A 460 8.00 1.73 -3.53
C LYS A 460 7.68 2.81 -2.50
N ILE A 461 8.37 2.81 -1.36
CA ILE A 461 8.16 3.82 -0.32
C ILE A 461 8.81 5.15 -0.70
N HIS A 462 10.01 5.14 -1.29
CA HIS A 462 10.68 6.38 -1.76
C HIS A 462 9.92 7.04 -2.91
N SER A 463 9.40 6.25 -3.85
CA SER A 463 8.56 6.75 -4.94
C SER A 463 7.15 7.17 -4.53
N GLU A 464 6.76 6.96 -3.27
CA GLU A 464 5.40 7.24 -2.77
C GLU A 464 4.31 6.49 -3.54
N ASP A 465 4.56 5.22 -3.87
CA ASP A 465 3.58 4.34 -4.54
C ASP A 465 2.26 4.30 -3.72
N PRO A 466 1.13 4.78 -4.27
CA PRO A 466 -0.11 4.94 -3.49
C PRO A 466 -0.62 3.63 -2.89
N SER A 467 -0.49 2.55 -3.67
CA SER A 467 -0.87 1.19 -3.28
C SER A 467 -0.10 0.72 -2.03
N THR A 468 1.21 0.94 -2.03
CA THR A 468 2.11 0.57 -0.93
C THR A 468 1.86 1.42 0.31
N LEU A 469 1.69 2.73 0.17
CA LEU A 469 1.39 3.62 1.29
C LEU A 469 0.03 3.30 1.93
N MET A 470 -0.98 3.00 1.11
CA MET A 470 -2.29 2.55 1.60
C MET A 470 -2.17 1.25 2.40
N MET A 471 -1.45 0.26 1.87
CA MET A 471 -1.21 -1.02 2.56
C MET A 471 -0.49 -0.81 3.91
N ILE A 472 0.52 0.07 3.98
CA ILE A 472 1.21 0.39 5.24
C ILE A 472 0.24 1.01 6.25
N ASN A 473 -0.66 1.89 5.80
CA ASN A 473 -1.68 2.48 6.67
C ASN A 473 -2.70 1.43 7.17
N GLU A 474 -3.14 0.52 6.30
CA GLU A 474 -4.02 -0.60 6.67
C GLU A 474 -3.34 -1.53 7.70
N LEU A 475 -2.06 -1.87 7.50
CA LEU A 475 -1.27 -2.65 8.45
C LEU A 475 -1.17 -1.94 9.81
N ASN A 476 -0.86 -0.63 9.80
CA ASN A 476 -0.82 0.16 11.03
C ASN A 476 -2.18 0.23 11.73
N ALA A 477 -3.28 0.29 10.99
CA ALA A 477 -4.63 0.24 11.56
C ALA A 477 -4.92 -1.11 12.23
N VAL A 478 -4.47 -2.22 11.66
CA VAL A 478 -4.54 -3.56 12.29
C VAL A 478 -3.76 -3.57 13.61
N ILE A 479 -2.55 -3.01 13.62
CA ILE A 479 -1.71 -2.95 14.83
C ILE A 479 -2.35 -2.04 15.90
N MET A 480 -2.79 -0.84 15.54
CA MET A 480 -3.40 0.13 16.46
C MET A 480 -4.75 -0.32 17.02
N SER A 481 -5.47 -1.20 16.31
CA SER A 481 -6.72 -1.78 16.80
C SER A 481 -6.51 -2.96 17.76
N THR A 482 -5.26 -3.38 18.00
CA THR A 482 -4.94 -4.40 19.00
C THR A 482 -5.05 -3.79 20.41
N PRO A 483 -5.71 -4.45 21.38
CA PRO A 483 -5.99 -3.90 22.72
C PRO A 483 -4.75 -3.44 23.52
N MET A 484 -3.56 -3.92 23.16
CA MET A 484 -2.29 -3.63 23.82
C MET A 484 -1.17 -3.59 22.79
N GLN A 485 -0.01 -3.04 23.17
CA GLN A 485 1.15 -2.94 22.28
C GLN A 485 1.73 -4.33 21.97
N LEU A 486 2.29 -4.51 20.77
CA LEU A 486 2.81 -5.82 20.34
C LEU A 486 3.92 -6.35 21.26
N ASN A 487 4.81 -5.48 21.75
CA ASN A 487 5.85 -5.85 22.72
C ASN A 487 5.26 -6.34 24.06
N GLU A 488 4.18 -5.71 24.52
CA GLU A 488 3.49 -6.11 25.74
C GLU A 488 2.78 -7.46 25.55
N LEU A 489 2.12 -7.64 24.40
CA LEU A 489 1.50 -8.91 24.02
C LEU A 489 2.53 -10.06 23.99
N LEU A 490 3.69 -9.84 23.39
CA LEU A 490 4.79 -10.81 23.38
C LEU A 490 5.29 -11.14 24.79
N ALA A 491 5.42 -10.14 25.67
CA ALA A 491 5.81 -10.38 27.06
C ALA A 491 4.77 -11.21 27.82
N GLN A 492 3.48 -10.95 27.60
CA GLN A 492 2.39 -11.73 28.19
C GLN A 492 2.34 -13.17 27.66
N LEU A 493 2.55 -13.38 26.36
CA LEU A 493 2.69 -14.71 25.76
C LEU A 493 3.90 -15.47 26.34
N GLU A 494 5.01 -14.77 26.61
CA GLU A 494 6.18 -15.38 27.26
C GLU A 494 5.89 -15.78 28.71
N ILE A 495 5.18 -14.94 29.48
CA ILE A 495 4.69 -15.32 30.81
C ILE A 495 3.78 -16.54 30.70
N HIS A 496 2.86 -16.56 29.74
CA HIS A 496 1.96 -17.68 29.52
C HIS A 496 2.71 -18.98 29.23
N LEU A 497 3.70 -18.92 28.33
CA LEU A 497 4.58 -20.02 27.99
C LEU A 497 5.31 -20.59 29.22
N ARG A 498 5.90 -19.73 30.07
CA ARG A 498 6.62 -20.18 31.28
C ARG A 498 5.71 -20.94 32.25
N TYR A 499 4.48 -20.47 32.45
CA TYR A 499 3.51 -21.14 33.32
C TYR A 499 3.05 -22.49 32.74
N LEU A 500 2.87 -22.59 31.42
CA LEU A 500 2.57 -23.87 30.76
C LEU A 500 3.71 -24.88 30.91
N VAL A 501 4.97 -24.43 30.78
CA VAL A 501 6.15 -25.29 30.98
C VAL A 501 6.24 -25.77 32.43
N MET A 502 5.81 -24.95 33.40
CA MET A 502 5.74 -25.30 34.82
C MET A 502 4.49 -26.10 35.22
N ASP A 503 3.60 -26.42 34.27
CA ASP A 503 2.31 -27.10 34.50
C ASP A 503 1.42 -26.36 35.54
N MET A 504 1.38 -25.02 35.43
CA MET A 504 0.62 -24.13 36.32
C MET A 504 -0.43 -23.31 35.55
N GLU A 505 -1.52 -22.92 36.24
CA GLU A 505 -2.50 -21.97 35.69
C GLU A 505 -1.85 -20.61 35.45
N SER A 506 -1.98 -20.11 34.22
CA SER A 506 -1.33 -18.89 33.80
C SER A 506 -2.22 -17.65 33.98
N PRO A 507 -1.72 -16.57 34.60
CA PRO A 507 -2.45 -15.30 34.69
C PRO A 507 -2.54 -14.55 33.34
N ALA A 508 -1.76 -14.96 32.35
CA ALA A 508 -1.65 -14.31 31.04
C ALA A 508 -2.38 -15.07 29.91
N SER A 509 -3.28 -15.99 30.26
CA SER A 509 -4.00 -16.82 29.28
C SER A 509 -4.85 -16.04 28.28
N SER A 510 -5.30 -14.83 28.63
CA SER A 510 -6.03 -13.94 27.71
C SER A 510 -5.18 -13.43 26.54
N ALA A 511 -3.85 -13.45 26.65
CA ALA A 511 -2.94 -13.03 25.59
C ALA A 511 -3.11 -13.87 24.30
N MET A 512 -3.44 -15.15 24.45
CA MET A 512 -3.72 -16.04 23.32
C MET A 512 -4.91 -15.58 22.48
N VAL A 513 -5.96 -15.09 23.13
CA VAL A 513 -7.16 -14.58 22.44
C VAL A 513 -6.82 -13.32 21.66
N VAL A 514 -6.07 -12.41 22.27
CA VAL A 514 -5.63 -11.17 21.62
C VAL A 514 -4.74 -11.45 20.41
N ALA A 515 -3.81 -12.42 20.52
CA ALA A 515 -2.96 -12.82 19.41
C ALA A 515 -3.75 -13.47 18.26
N ALA A 516 -4.73 -14.32 18.58
CA ALA A 516 -5.60 -14.93 17.59
C ALA A 516 -6.47 -13.89 16.85
N GLU A 517 -6.98 -12.87 17.55
CA GLU A 517 -7.69 -11.74 16.94
C GLU A 517 -6.78 -10.89 16.03
N LEU A 518 -5.51 -10.71 16.42
CA LEU A 518 -4.52 -10.09 15.54
C LEU A 518 -4.27 -10.95 14.30
N ARG A 519 -4.16 -12.28 14.43
CA ARG A 519 -4.02 -13.20 13.29
C ARG A 519 -5.15 -13.00 12.29
N ALA A 520 -6.39 -13.08 12.76
CA ALA A 520 -7.57 -13.02 11.91
C ALA A 520 -7.60 -11.70 11.11
N ARG A 521 -7.26 -10.57 11.74
CA ARG A 521 -7.19 -9.27 11.07
C ARG A 521 -6.02 -9.17 10.08
N TYR A 522 -4.86 -9.70 10.44
CA TYR A 522 -3.70 -9.71 9.55
C TYR A 522 -3.92 -10.62 8.33
N GLU A 523 -4.52 -11.81 8.50
CA GLU A 523 -4.89 -12.70 7.40
C GLU A 523 -6.00 -12.11 6.52
N ALA A 524 -6.96 -11.39 7.11
CA ALA A 524 -7.96 -10.65 6.34
C ALA A 524 -7.29 -9.61 5.41
N LEU A 525 -6.28 -8.89 5.90
CA LEU A 525 -5.51 -7.93 5.11
C LEU A 525 -4.80 -8.60 3.92
N LEU A 526 -4.31 -9.83 4.09
CA LEU A 526 -3.66 -10.60 3.03
C LEU A 526 -4.63 -11.17 1.98
N THR A 527 -5.91 -11.36 2.33
CA THR A 527 -6.88 -12.08 1.49
C THR A 527 -7.92 -11.19 0.80
N THR A 528 -8.09 -9.94 1.21
CA THR A 528 -9.02 -9.00 0.57
C THR A 528 -8.76 -8.87 -0.94
N THR A 529 -9.81 -9.04 -1.76
CA THR A 529 -9.72 -8.88 -3.22
C THR A 529 -9.23 -7.49 -3.59
N PRO A 530 -8.23 -7.37 -4.48
CA PRO A 530 -7.71 -6.07 -4.87
C PRO A 530 -8.67 -5.36 -5.81
N ASP A 531 -9.02 -4.12 -5.50
CA ASP A 531 -9.33 -3.14 -6.55
C ASP A 531 -8.03 -2.88 -7.33
N HIS A 532 -8.12 -2.51 -8.62
CA HIS A 532 -6.96 -2.35 -9.52
C HIS A 532 -5.83 -1.45 -8.94
N GLU A 533 -6.15 -0.51 -8.05
CA GLU A 533 -5.20 0.42 -7.41
C GLU A 533 -4.44 -0.20 -6.21
N GLY A 534 -4.95 -1.26 -5.59
CA GLY A 534 -4.40 -1.86 -4.35
C GLY A 534 -3.42 -3.03 -4.56
N GLN A 535 -3.13 -3.40 -5.81
CA GLN A 535 -2.49 -4.69 -6.10
C GLN A 535 -0.99 -4.72 -5.78
N SER A 536 -0.23 -3.66 -6.10
CA SER A 536 1.23 -3.65 -5.93
C SER A 536 1.64 -3.71 -4.45
N GLY A 537 1.04 -2.87 -3.60
CA GLY A 537 1.37 -2.83 -2.18
C GLY A 537 1.02 -4.14 -1.46
N ARG A 538 -0.12 -4.75 -1.83
CA ARG A 538 -0.51 -6.05 -1.29
C ARG A 538 0.39 -7.18 -1.76
N MET A 539 0.81 -7.20 -3.03
CA MET A 539 1.77 -8.19 -3.52
C MET A 539 3.10 -8.13 -2.76
N LEU A 540 3.58 -6.93 -2.42
CA LEU A 540 4.78 -6.76 -1.58
C LEU A 540 4.56 -7.36 -0.18
N LEU A 541 3.42 -7.06 0.47
CA LEU A 541 3.09 -7.62 1.77
C LEU A 541 2.94 -9.14 1.73
N MET A 542 2.30 -9.69 0.71
CA MET A 542 2.15 -11.14 0.51
C MET A 542 3.48 -11.81 0.24
N GLY A 543 4.34 -11.22 -0.59
CA GLY A 543 5.69 -11.72 -0.86
C GLY A 543 6.52 -11.75 0.42
N PHE A 544 6.44 -10.69 1.24
CA PHE A 544 7.13 -10.64 2.53
C PHE A 544 6.56 -11.67 3.51
N ASN A 545 5.23 -11.78 3.64
CA ASN A 545 4.59 -12.80 4.47
C ASN A 545 4.95 -14.23 4.03
N GLY A 546 5.05 -14.47 2.73
CA GLY A 546 5.42 -15.75 2.14
C GLY A 546 6.81 -16.24 2.58
N LEU A 547 7.74 -15.34 2.89
CA LEU A 547 9.05 -15.72 3.42
C LEU A 547 8.95 -16.45 4.77
N PHE A 548 8.02 -16.01 5.63
CA PHE A 548 7.80 -16.63 6.95
C PHE A 548 7.01 -17.93 6.85
N ALA A 549 6.11 -18.06 5.86
CA ALA A 549 5.26 -19.23 5.71
C ALA A 549 6.06 -20.52 5.47
N ALA A 550 7.20 -20.45 4.75
CA ALA A 550 8.09 -21.59 4.55
C ALA A 550 8.69 -22.08 5.87
N VAL A 551 9.21 -21.17 6.69
CA VAL A 551 9.77 -21.45 8.02
C VAL A 551 8.70 -22.05 8.94
N GLU A 552 7.48 -21.49 8.95
CA GLU A 552 6.38 -21.99 9.77
C GLU A 552 5.94 -23.40 9.36
N LEU A 553 5.83 -23.68 8.06
CA LEU A 553 5.47 -25.00 7.56
C LEU A 553 6.51 -26.04 8.00
N ARG A 554 7.79 -25.76 7.78
CA ARG A 554 8.88 -26.66 8.13
C ARG A 554 9.04 -26.84 9.64
N ALA A 555 8.76 -25.81 10.43
CA ALA A 555 8.74 -25.91 11.88
C ALA A 555 7.63 -26.84 12.40
N ARG A 556 6.45 -26.84 11.77
CA ARG A 556 5.37 -27.79 12.10
C ARG A 556 5.77 -29.23 11.76
N GLU A 557 6.36 -29.46 10.58
CA GLU A 557 6.87 -30.78 10.17
C GLU A 557 7.93 -31.30 11.16
N LEU A 558 8.88 -30.45 11.56
CA LEU A 558 9.89 -30.80 12.56
C LEU A 558 9.27 -31.11 13.94
N ALA A 559 8.26 -30.34 14.35
CA ALA A 559 7.57 -30.57 15.62
C ALA A 559 6.86 -31.94 15.65
N ASP A 560 6.29 -32.38 14.53
CA ASP A 560 5.68 -33.71 14.41
C ASP A 560 6.73 -34.83 14.55
N HIS A 561 7.92 -34.66 13.95
CA HIS A 561 9.03 -35.59 14.14
C HIS A 561 9.54 -35.62 15.59
N LEU A 562 9.59 -34.47 16.27
CA LEU A 562 9.99 -34.35 17.68
C LEU A 562 8.95 -34.91 18.66
N ALA A 563 7.68 -35.00 18.28
CA ALA A 563 6.60 -35.54 19.11
C ALA A 563 6.65 -37.07 19.23
N ILE A 564 7.44 -37.75 18.40
CA ILE A 564 7.55 -39.21 18.39
C ILE A 564 8.20 -39.70 19.70
N PRO A 565 7.59 -40.67 20.41
CA PRO A 565 8.02 -41.05 21.74
C PRO A 565 9.40 -41.69 21.74
N VAL A 566 10.31 -41.10 22.50
CA VAL A 566 11.65 -41.64 22.73
C VAL A 566 11.60 -42.68 23.87
N PRO A 567 12.34 -43.81 23.77
CA PRO A 567 12.43 -44.81 24.85
C PRO A 567 12.75 -44.19 26.21
N GLN A 568 12.09 -44.67 27.28
CA GLN A 568 12.21 -44.08 28.63
C GLN A 568 13.65 -44.04 29.14
N ALA A 569 14.46 -45.07 28.85
CA ALA A 569 15.87 -45.11 29.24
C ALA A 569 16.69 -43.96 28.62
N TRP A 570 16.34 -43.51 27.42
CA TRP A 570 17.06 -42.43 26.72
C TRP A 570 16.66 -41.04 27.23
N ARG A 571 15.49 -40.89 27.88
CA ARG A 571 15.08 -39.61 28.49
C ARG A 571 15.98 -39.16 29.64
N LYS A 572 16.78 -40.08 30.20
CA LYS A 572 17.80 -39.79 31.22
C LYS A 572 19.11 -39.27 30.63
N ILE A 573 19.26 -39.26 29.31
CA ILE A 573 20.40 -38.66 28.64
C ILE A 573 20.15 -37.16 28.63
N ASP A 574 21.06 -36.39 29.23
CA ASP A 574 20.94 -34.92 29.39
C ASP A 574 20.55 -34.23 28.06
N HIS A 575 21.10 -34.71 26.93
CA HIS A 575 20.85 -34.16 25.60
C HIS A 575 19.41 -34.39 25.07
N ILE A 576 18.66 -35.31 25.69
CA ILE A 576 17.29 -35.66 25.32
C ILE A 576 16.29 -35.11 26.35
N SER A 577 16.68 -35.01 27.63
CA SER A 577 15.83 -34.44 28.70
C SER A 577 15.50 -32.97 28.45
N ASP A 578 16.50 -32.19 28.04
CA ASP A 578 16.42 -30.74 28.04
C ASP A 578 15.53 -30.19 26.90
N ALA A 579 15.29 -30.99 25.87
CA ALA A 579 14.48 -30.64 24.71
C ALA A 579 13.04 -31.21 24.75
N MET A 580 12.59 -31.77 25.87
CA MET A 580 11.22 -32.30 26.01
C MET A 580 10.14 -31.22 26.12
N HIS A 581 10.48 -30.02 26.61
CA HIS A 581 9.52 -28.94 26.84
C HIS A 581 8.90 -28.35 25.55
N MET A 582 9.58 -28.50 24.40
CA MET A 582 9.13 -28.03 23.08
C MET A 582 8.14 -28.96 22.38
N SER A 583 7.91 -30.17 22.92
CA SER A 583 7.04 -31.18 22.27
C SER A 583 5.56 -31.06 22.63
N SER A 584 5.22 -30.25 23.64
CA SER A 584 3.82 -30.08 24.08
C SER A 584 3.01 -29.30 23.03
N PRO A 585 1.84 -29.80 22.60
CA PRO A 585 0.94 -29.07 21.69
C PRO A 585 0.52 -27.69 22.24
N ALA A 586 0.36 -27.57 23.56
CA ALA A 586 0.01 -26.31 24.21
C ALA A 586 1.15 -25.28 24.09
N VAL A 587 2.39 -25.70 24.36
CA VAL A 587 3.59 -24.86 24.20
C VAL A 587 3.75 -24.42 22.74
N ARG A 588 3.53 -25.34 21.80
CA ARG A 588 3.59 -25.04 20.36
C ARG A 588 2.58 -23.98 19.94
N ALA A 589 1.32 -24.10 20.37
CA ALA A 589 0.29 -23.13 20.03
C ALA A 589 0.67 -21.71 20.50
N VAL A 590 1.22 -21.58 21.72
CA VAL A 590 1.68 -20.26 22.22
C VAL A 590 2.84 -19.71 21.40
N LEU A 591 3.79 -20.55 20.99
CA LEU A 591 4.90 -20.13 20.14
C LEU A 591 4.43 -19.70 18.74
N GLU A 592 3.47 -20.40 18.15
CA GLU A 592 2.86 -20.03 16.87
C GLU A 592 2.15 -18.66 16.95
N GLU A 593 1.44 -18.38 18.04
CA GLU A 593 0.88 -17.04 18.32
C GLU A 593 2.00 -15.99 18.48
N ALA A 594 3.03 -16.29 19.27
CA ALA A 594 4.11 -15.36 19.54
C ALA A 594 4.89 -14.99 18.26
N PHE A 595 5.19 -15.97 17.40
CA PHE A 595 5.90 -15.72 16.14
C PHE A 595 5.04 -15.03 15.08
N LEU A 596 3.72 -15.25 15.09
CA LEU A 596 2.81 -14.40 14.32
C LEU A 596 2.91 -12.94 14.77
N VAL A 597 2.79 -12.66 16.07
CA VAL A 597 2.85 -11.29 16.59
C VAL A 597 4.20 -10.66 16.24
N ARG A 598 5.28 -11.43 16.39
CA ARG A 598 6.64 -11.00 16.05
C ARG A 598 6.82 -10.76 14.55
N ARG A 599 6.18 -11.56 13.69
CA ARG A 599 6.15 -11.36 12.23
C ARG A 599 5.48 -10.04 11.87
N VAL A 600 4.28 -9.78 12.41
CA VAL A 600 3.55 -8.52 12.17
C VAL A 600 4.40 -7.32 12.62
N GLN A 601 5.03 -7.42 13.79
CA GLN A 601 5.96 -6.42 14.29
C GLN A 601 7.17 -6.23 13.36
N CYS A 602 7.81 -7.31 12.92
CA CYS A 602 8.96 -7.28 12.01
C CYS A 602 8.61 -6.55 10.70
N VAL A 603 7.47 -6.89 10.10
CA VAL A 603 7.02 -6.25 8.85
C VAL A 603 6.80 -4.74 9.05
N ALA A 604 6.15 -4.36 10.15
CA ALA A 604 5.92 -2.95 10.47
C ALA A 604 7.22 -2.19 10.75
N GLU A 605 8.17 -2.79 11.47
CA GLU A 605 9.49 -2.21 11.75
C GLU A 605 10.29 -1.98 10.46
N VAL A 606 10.29 -2.95 9.54
CA VAL A 606 10.95 -2.79 8.23
C VAL A 606 10.37 -1.63 7.44
N PHE A 607 9.05 -1.55 7.31
CA PHE A 607 8.41 -0.45 6.58
C PHE A 607 8.63 0.89 7.26
N ALA A 608 8.68 0.93 8.60
CA ALA A 608 8.99 2.14 9.35
C ALA A 608 10.43 2.61 9.09
N VAL A 609 11.43 1.72 9.10
CA VAL A 609 12.83 2.09 8.78
C VAL A 609 12.96 2.55 7.32
N CYS A 610 12.29 1.89 6.38
CA CYS A 610 12.26 2.32 4.98
C CYS A 610 11.61 3.70 4.81
N ALA A 611 10.52 3.98 5.52
CA ALA A 611 9.87 5.28 5.53
C ALA A 611 10.75 6.37 6.16
N GLN A 612 11.51 6.04 7.22
CA GLN A 612 12.48 6.97 7.80
C GLN A 612 13.58 7.35 6.79
N LEU A 613 14.11 6.40 6.03
CA LEU A 613 15.04 6.67 4.93
C LEU A 613 14.43 7.58 3.86
N ALA A 614 13.20 7.28 3.42
CA ALA A 614 12.48 8.09 2.44
C ALA A 614 12.21 9.52 2.94
N CYS A 615 12.01 9.70 4.25
CA CYS A 615 11.91 11.02 4.85
C CYS A 615 13.24 11.77 4.82
N LEU A 616 14.36 11.12 5.16
CA LEU A 616 15.71 11.73 5.16
C LEU A 616 16.16 12.23 3.79
N ALA A 617 15.67 11.62 2.71
CA ALA A 617 15.91 12.10 1.34
C ALA A 617 15.22 13.45 1.06
N ARG A 618 14.27 13.89 1.89
CA ARG A 618 13.52 15.13 1.69
C ARG A 618 14.18 16.33 2.38
N PRO A 619 14.17 17.52 1.75
CA PRO A 619 14.76 18.75 2.29
C PRO A 619 14.03 19.35 3.51
N THR A 620 13.02 18.65 4.04
CA THR A 620 12.30 19.02 5.28
C THR A 620 12.68 18.13 6.45
N ALA A 621 13.46 17.08 6.23
CA ALA A 621 13.87 16.18 7.30
C ALA A 621 14.96 16.82 8.15
N GLY A 622 14.78 16.73 9.47
CA GLY A 622 15.79 17.15 10.43
C GLY A 622 17.09 16.33 10.30
N THR A 623 18.07 16.64 11.15
CA THR A 623 19.42 16.04 11.14
C THR A 623 19.48 14.59 11.65
N ALA A 624 18.40 13.82 11.53
CA ALA A 624 18.36 12.44 12.03
C ALA A 624 19.46 11.57 11.38
N PRO A 625 20.05 10.63 12.16
CA PRO A 625 21.06 9.71 11.65
C PRO A 625 20.44 8.81 10.58
N MET A 626 21.19 8.59 9.50
CA MET A 626 20.77 7.68 8.44
C MET A 626 20.91 6.24 8.93
N PRO A 627 19.86 5.41 8.84
CA PRO A 627 19.98 3.97 9.03
C PRO A 627 21.08 3.39 8.13
N ASP A 628 21.99 2.63 8.73
CA ASP A 628 23.00 1.86 8.01
C ASP A 628 22.41 0.51 7.55
N ASP A 629 23.21 -0.26 6.81
CA ASP A 629 22.80 -1.59 6.33
C ASP A 629 22.45 -2.53 7.50
N SER A 630 23.18 -2.41 8.63
CA SER A 630 22.90 -3.19 9.83
C SER A 630 21.50 -2.88 10.40
N ALA A 631 21.09 -1.61 10.46
CA ALA A 631 19.76 -1.20 10.90
C ALA A 631 18.64 -1.69 9.99
N LEU A 632 18.86 -1.74 8.66
CA LEU A 632 17.88 -2.25 7.69
C LEU A 632 17.68 -3.77 7.82
N MET A 633 18.75 -4.49 8.15
CA MET A 633 18.71 -5.94 8.33
C MET A 633 18.22 -6.37 9.72
N LYS A 634 18.30 -5.48 10.71
CA LYS A 634 18.07 -5.78 12.13
C LYS A 634 16.70 -6.39 12.46
N PRO A 635 15.55 -5.92 11.93
CA PRO A 635 14.25 -6.49 12.30
C PRO A 635 14.13 -7.98 11.93
N VAL A 636 14.60 -8.34 10.73
CA VAL A 636 14.55 -9.72 10.22
C VAL A 636 15.59 -10.61 10.90
N LYS A 637 16.80 -10.09 11.17
CA LYS A 637 17.79 -10.80 11.97
C LYS A 637 17.31 -11.03 13.41
N ARG A 638 16.60 -10.06 14.01
CA ARG A 638 15.99 -10.21 15.34
C ARG A 638 14.91 -11.30 15.34
N PHE A 639 13.99 -11.27 14.36
CA PHE A 639 13.01 -12.35 14.19
C PHE A 639 13.71 -13.72 14.14
N THR A 640 14.73 -13.84 13.30
CA THR A 640 15.49 -15.08 13.11
C THR A 640 16.19 -15.54 14.38
N ALA A 641 16.89 -14.64 15.07
CA ALA A 641 17.60 -14.94 16.32
C ALA A 641 16.63 -15.39 17.42
N GLU A 642 15.49 -14.74 17.55
CA GLU A 642 14.47 -15.14 18.52
C GLU A 642 13.79 -16.46 18.16
N PHE A 643 13.56 -16.70 16.86
CA PHE A 643 13.06 -17.97 16.35
C PHE A 643 14.00 -19.11 16.70
N VAL A 644 15.29 -18.91 16.45
CA VAL A 644 16.30 -19.88 16.86
C VAL A 644 16.28 -20.08 18.37
N SER A 645 16.35 -18.98 19.14
CA SER A 645 16.45 -19.01 20.60
C SER A 645 15.29 -19.76 21.26
N ARG A 646 14.06 -19.54 20.78
CA ARG A 646 12.85 -20.09 21.39
C ARG A 646 12.38 -21.39 20.77
N SER A 647 12.73 -21.69 19.51
CA SER A 647 12.20 -22.85 18.77
C SER A 647 13.22 -23.89 18.33
N LEU A 648 14.52 -23.55 18.28
CA LEU A 648 15.56 -24.45 17.73
C LEU A 648 16.67 -24.81 18.71
N LEU A 649 16.95 -24.02 19.74
CA LEU A 649 17.96 -24.37 20.73
C LEU A 649 17.60 -25.70 21.42
N GLY A 650 18.53 -26.65 21.40
CA GLY A 650 18.39 -27.99 21.94
C GLY A 650 17.72 -28.99 20.97
N VAL A 651 17.11 -28.52 19.88
CA VAL A 651 16.46 -29.39 18.89
C VAL A 651 17.48 -30.20 18.12
N HIS A 652 18.56 -29.57 17.65
CA HIS A 652 19.61 -30.25 16.88
C HIS A 652 20.37 -31.25 17.74
N SER A 653 20.78 -30.84 18.95
CA SER A 653 21.46 -31.74 19.88
C SER A 653 20.61 -32.94 20.29
N ARG A 654 19.29 -32.75 20.47
CA ARG A 654 18.35 -33.86 20.71
C ARG A 654 18.21 -34.76 19.50
N ALA A 655 17.99 -34.21 18.30
CA ALA A 655 17.83 -34.98 17.07
C ALA A 655 19.07 -35.86 16.82
N LEU A 656 20.27 -35.29 16.97
CA LEU A 656 21.54 -36.01 16.87
C LEU A 656 21.70 -37.08 17.96
N ALA A 657 21.33 -36.77 19.21
CA ALA A 657 21.37 -37.74 20.30
C ALA A 657 20.46 -38.94 20.04
N CYS A 658 19.25 -38.72 19.52
CA CYS A 658 18.33 -39.79 19.12
C CYS A 658 18.92 -40.69 18.03
N VAL A 659 19.54 -40.10 17.00
CA VAL A 659 20.21 -40.87 15.93
C VAL A 659 21.37 -41.68 16.49
N LEU A 660 22.23 -41.07 17.33
CA LEU A 660 23.34 -41.76 17.98
C LEU A 660 22.87 -42.95 18.83
N CYS A 661 21.78 -42.78 19.60
CA CYS A 661 21.21 -43.87 20.38
C CYS A 661 20.68 -45.00 19.49
N ALA A 662 20.01 -44.68 18.38
CA ALA A 662 19.52 -45.67 17.43
C ALA A 662 20.67 -46.45 16.76
N LEU A 663 21.74 -45.75 16.33
CA LEU A 663 22.94 -46.37 15.75
C LEU A 663 23.69 -47.27 16.75
N LEU A 664 23.84 -46.83 18.01
CA LEU A 664 24.48 -47.64 19.06
C LEU A 664 23.65 -48.88 19.43
N ARG A 665 22.32 -48.77 19.45
CA ARG A 665 21.43 -49.91 19.67
C ARG A 665 21.54 -50.93 18.54
N ARG A 666 21.64 -50.48 17.29
CA ARG A 666 21.86 -51.36 16.12
C ARG A 666 23.17 -52.16 16.25
N ARG A 667 24.16 -51.61 16.98
CA ARG A 667 25.41 -52.31 17.35
C ARG A 667 25.31 -53.25 18.55
N ARG A 668 24.08 -53.51 19.02
CA ARG A 668 23.80 -54.36 20.20
C ARG A 668 24.44 -53.84 21.48
N LEU A 669 24.68 -52.52 21.56
CA LEU A 669 25.08 -51.88 22.81
C LEU A 669 23.84 -51.70 23.68
N ASP A 670 23.84 -52.27 24.89
CA ASP A 670 22.73 -52.12 25.82
C ASP A 670 22.78 -50.75 26.49
N LEU A 671 22.21 -49.75 25.80
CA LEU A 671 22.11 -48.39 26.29
C LEU A 671 21.33 -48.28 27.61
N ARG A 672 20.43 -49.23 27.91
CA ARG A 672 19.70 -49.20 29.18
C ARG A 672 20.62 -49.57 30.33
N ALA A 673 21.40 -50.64 30.18
CA ALA A 673 22.37 -51.06 31.19
C ALA A 673 23.44 -49.98 31.44
N GLU A 674 23.96 -49.33 30.41
CA GLU A 674 24.98 -48.27 30.53
C GLU A 674 24.46 -47.00 31.22
N VAL A 675 23.24 -46.57 30.89
CA VAL A 675 22.61 -45.39 31.52
C VAL A 675 22.26 -45.68 32.99
N GLU A 676 21.78 -46.89 33.30
CA GLU A 676 21.44 -47.31 34.67
C GLU A 676 22.70 -47.59 35.53
N GLN A 677 23.81 -48.09 34.95
CA GLN A 677 25.08 -48.28 35.68
C GLN A 677 25.73 -46.97 36.12
N LYS A 678 25.57 -45.88 35.35
CA LYS A 678 26.02 -44.53 35.72
C LYS A 678 25.34 -43.98 36.98
N GLU A 679 24.10 -44.42 37.29
CA GLU A 679 23.41 -44.07 38.54
C GLU A 679 24.03 -44.81 39.74
N ILE A 680 24.38 -46.09 39.59
CA ILE A 680 24.98 -46.89 40.68
C ILE A 680 26.32 -46.28 41.13
N GLY A 681 27.12 -45.72 40.20
CA GLY A 681 28.36 -45.02 40.52
C GLY A 681 28.20 -43.65 41.22
N LYS A 682 27.04 -42.99 41.11
CA LYS A 682 26.73 -41.74 41.82
C LYS A 682 26.20 -41.96 43.24
N TYR A 683 25.62 -43.12 43.53
CA TYR A 683 25.18 -43.51 44.87
C TYR A 683 26.23 -44.31 45.67
N ALA A 684 27.41 -44.56 45.08
CA ALA A 684 28.51 -45.33 45.68
C ALA A 684 29.74 -44.47 46.04
N HIS A 685 29.56 -43.17 46.32
CA HIS A 685 30.58 -42.29 46.90
C HIS A 685 30.07 -41.58 48.16
#